data_AF-A0AAD5M6A6-F1
#
_entry.id   AF-A0AAD5M6A6-F1
#
_cell.length_a   1.000
_cell.length_b   1.000
_cell.length_c   1.000
_cell.angle_alpha   90.00
_cell.angle_beta   90.00
_cell.angle_gamma   90.00
#
_symmetry.space_group_name_H-M   'P 1'
#
loop_
_entity.id
_entity.type
_entity.pdbx_description
1 polymer ?
#
loop_
_entity_poly.entity_id
_entity_poly.type
_entity_poly.pdbx_seq_one_letter_code
_entity_poly.pdbx_strand_id
1 'polypeptide(L)'
;MSMTEATPLVVAAAPVRYDDRAPPPAKRAADALPRWFLASAAASVVVTLLWMLALVALQQASHAQRKELLTAVGVADADLAPPSSSSSTPSSTSSLHLYAGVLNSLLGSFLSASGYCCQKFAHVRVQRDASLGAASQQRVFLFGLFLLAVGTVSAVLNLGILGQAVQAPFAALTLLYSAVLGRLVLREQFTLSDLGSSVLIVAGVAVDVLAAQLAHVPPTTFTLRSLGALLLRDSVFPAAYTLLALSYTTLLLRHVHSRRLHGQAVGLLAFSSSAGIMAGFTSLATKSTLEVLKAALRHDAARRHHAALELANPFFLLLVAAIPCALVPQLFLLNKGLEFFGTLRFIPLYQAFIILGNTLCGLVYFNEMASYAPRELLLFAGGVLVTLAGVCLQLLRVDTDAPSASSSSFSSAAATETSSALPVTMPPAPSPADPFATAFSFDDMEFAWSHGDVRTLCDFDACKAEIVRLLRSATASIYYSTFLCDFELVLEPATGASFASLLRDAVARGVQVHVLYNPVGDYGTPTLAALRRLLPPRVHLAWSVSDLGPSALTRCFSNNSRYGFHHQKYLCVDGARIMVTGCDVNEERNGWLRRNALGYYWHEVGVVAPCSAKMWHWVRANHVGAESELSDSVSSSGVTRHRRRHYAPFQSAPPFPLVAGGWREENAMVNLILRAQHSVQLENQILISGGSMQHNRVCDALIERIDRAHKAGHEFHVLLLSNAAQQDEPSHVTRFYCTLAVQWSLEHLEHAALQRGLSRETLAQYLLVARLQHHTDGGLIKVHSNLLIVDATYALRSSSNLADRSLSARPTDTELGLLFAGDVVARLQRELLVMYVPALADTLQPGPDAVAQVLAFVRSSRRSCIFPMELKPWSPIWTWFLMNVFVFASEGATGGRVRVTYETTASTVGKTASDASGAASALAG
;
A
#
# COMPACT_ATOMS: atom_id res chain seq x y z
N MET A 1 -61.22 19.77 76.64
CA MET A 1 -60.30 18.65 76.95
C MET A 1 -59.45 18.39 75.71
N SER A 2 -58.13 18.43 75.90
CA SER A 2 -57.00 18.00 75.04
C SER A 2 -57.07 18.18 73.51
N MET A 3 -56.18 19.02 72.99
CA MET A 3 -55.74 19.01 71.59
C MET A 3 -54.29 18.51 71.54
N THR A 4 -54.05 17.50 70.71
CA THR A 4 -52.73 16.95 70.37
C THR A 4 -52.57 16.94 68.87
N GLU A 5 -51.63 17.72 68.36
CA GLU A 5 -51.01 17.57 67.03
C GLU A 5 -49.50 17.64 67.22
N ALA A 6 -48.79 16.75 66.50
CA ALA A 6 -47.38 16.46 66.71
C ALA A 6 -46.57 16.68 65.41
N THR A 7 -45.42 17.33 65.58
CA THR A 7 -44.22 17.33 64.72
C THR A 7 -43.16 16.39 65.32
N PRO A 8 -42.15 15.97 64.55
CA PRO A 8 -40.75 16.35 64.89
C PRO A 8 -39.86 16.54 63.64
N LEU A 9 -38.91 17.50 63.54
CA LEU A 9 -37.67 17.88 64.26
C LEU A 9 -36.39 17.25 63.67
N VAL A 10 -35.52 18.13 63.17
CA VAL A 10 -34.31 17.91 62.34
C VAL A 10 -33.05 17.86 63.22
N VAL A 11 -32.11 16.96 62.90
CA VAL A 11 -30.72 16.95 63.40
C VAL A 11 -29.77 16.81 62.20
N ALA A 12 -28.71 17.62 62.17
CA ALA A 12 -27.72 17.70 61.09
C ALA A 12 -26.77 16.47 61.04
N ALA A 13 -26.39 16.03 59.83
CA ALA A 13 -25.44 14.94 59.58
C ALA A 13 -24.27 15.36 58.66
N ALA A 14 -23.07 14.89 58.99
CA ALA A 14 -21.77 15.13 58.37
C ALA A 14 -21.54 14.36 57.04
N PRO A 15 -20.55 14.72 56.20
CA PRO A 15 -20.38 14.15 54.86
C PRO A 15 -19.69 12.78 54.89
N VAL A 16 -20.30 11.79 54.22
CA VAL A 16 -19.75 10.43 54.04
C VAL A 16 -19.14 10.29 52.64
N ARG A 17 -17.93 9.72 52.61
CA ARG A 17 -17.04 9.48 51.45
C ARG A 17 -17.73 8.79 50.27
N TYR A 18 -17.56 9.33 49.06
CA TYR A 18 -17.78 8.60 47.80
C TYR A 18 -16.58 7.68 47.52
N ASP A 19 -16.86 6.39 47.31
CA ASP A 19 -15.91 5.37 46.89
C ASP A 19 -15.72 5.47 45.36
N ASP A 20 -14.52 5.86 44.92
CA ASP A 20 -14.10 6.00 43.51
C ASP A 20 -13.92 4.63 42.83
N ARG A 21 -15.02 3.90 42.63
CA ARG A 21 -15.06 2.80 41.65
C ARG A 21 -15.86 3.22 40.44
N ALA A 22 -15.14 3.79 39.48
CA ALA A 22 -15.65 4.01 38.13
C ALA A 22 -16.32 2.72 37.60
N PRO A 23 -17.52 2.80 37.01
CA PRO A 23 -18.10 1.65 36.33
C PRO A 23 -17.18 1.23 35.18
N PRO A 24 -17.02 -0.08 34.91
CA PRO A 24 -16.16 -0.52 33.82
C PRO A 24 -16.70 0.02 32.49
N PRO A 25 -15.84 0.48 31.57
CA PRO A 25 -16.29 1.09 30.34
C PRO A 25 -16.93 0.03 29.44
N ALA A 26 -18.25 0.13 29.25
CA ALA A 26 -19.03 -0.71 28.35
C ALA A 26 -18.64 -0.59 26.85
N LYS A 27 -17.64 0.24 26.51
CA LYS A 27 -17.18 0.46 25.13
C LYS A 27 -16.08 -0.48 24.63
N ARG A 28 -15.49 -1.36 25.46
CA ARG A 28 -14.39 -2.26 25.02
C ARG A 28 -14.83 -3.55 24.30
N ALA A 29 -16.10 -3.92 24.34
CA ALA A 29 -16.56 -5.23 23.85
C ALA A 29 -16.76 -5.30 22.30
N ALA A 30 -16.70 -4.18 21.59
CA ALA A 30 -17.02 -4.11 20.15
C ALA A 30 -15.82 -4.33 19.20
N ASP A 31 -14.59 -4.45 19.72
CA ASP A 31 -13.36 -4.41 18.89
C ASP A 31 -12.64 -5.77 18.71
N ALA A 32 -13.19 -6.86 19.24
CA ALA A 32 -12.58 -8.18 19.20
C ALA A 32 -13.51 -9.26 18.62
N LEU A 33 -12.93 -10.20 17.87
CA LEU A 33 -13.65 -11.39 17.41
C LEU A 33 -14.09 -12.27 18.59
N PRO A 34 -15.23 -12.98 18.48
CA PRO A 34 -15.69 -13.89 19.52
C PRO A 34 -14.66 -14.99 19.80
N ARG A 35 -14.40 -15.29 21.09
CA ARG A 35 -13.43 -16.31 21.50
C ARG A 35 -13.76 -17.71 20.98
N TRP A 36 -15.04 -18.07 20.93
CA TRP A 36 -15.50 -19.35 20.40
C TRP A 36 -15.16 -19.51 18.91
N PHE A 37 -15.24 -18.42 18.13
CA PHE A 37 -14.92 -18.42 16.71
C PHE A 37 -13.42 -18.64 16.49
N LEU A 38 -12.57 -17.95 17.27
CA LEU A 38 -11.12 -18.13 17.21
C LEU A 38 -10.71 -19.56 17.58
N ALA A 39 -11.32 -20.14 18.61
CA ALA A 39 -11.07 -21.53 19.01
C ALA A 39 -11.50 -22.53 17.92
N SER A 40 -12.68 -22.31 17.31
CA SER A 40 -13.18 -23.14 16.21
C SER A 40 -12.26 -23.08 14.99
N ALA A 41 -11.88 -21.87 14.55
CA ALA A 41 -10.97 -21.69 13.42
C ALA A 41 -9.61 -22.36 13.66
N ALA A 42 -9.04 -22.20 14.86
CA ALA A 42 -7.77 -22.83 15.22
C ALA A 42 -7.87 -24.38 15.25
N ALA A 43 -8.94 -24.92 15.84
CA ALA A 43 -9.18 -26.36 15.84
C ALA A 43 -9.35 -26.92 14.43
N SER A 44 -10.10 -26.23 13.57
CA SER A 44 -10.26 -26.60 12.16
C SER A 44 -8.93 -26.59 11.41
N VAL A 45 -8.03 -25.64 11.67
CA VAL A 45 -6.68 -25.66 11.05
C VAL A 45 -5.93 -26.94 11.40
N VAL A 46 -5.90 -27.32 12.69
CA VAL A 46 -5.21 -28.53 13.14
C VAL A 46 -5.83 -29.78 12.50
N VAL A 47 -7.16 -29.89 12.53
CA VAL A 47 -7.88 -31.03 11.93
C VAL A 47 -7.61 -31.13 10.43
N THR A 48 -7.69 -30.02 9.69
CA THR A 48 -7.42 -30.01 8.24
C THR A 48 -5.97 -30.36 7.93
N LEU A 49 -5.00 -29.84 8.70
CA LEU A 49 -3.58 -30.19 8.49
C LEU A 49 -3.31 -31.67 8.74
N LEU A 50 -3.82 -32.23 9.84
CA LEU A 50 -3.70 -33.67 10.14
C LEU A 50 -4.38 -34.52 9.07
N TRP A 51 -5.57 -34.10 8.61
CA TRP A 51 -6.30 -34.76 7.53
C TRP A 51 -5.51 -34.75 6.22
N MET A 52 -4.97 -33.59 5.82
CA MET A 52 -4.15 -33.46 4.61
C MET A 52 -2.87 -34.31 4.71
N LEU A 53 -2.21 -34.35 5.87
CA LEU A 53 -1.04 -35.21 6.08
C LEU A 53 -1.40 -36.69 5.95
N ALA A 54 -2.54 -37.12 6.50
CA ALA A 54 -3.03 -38.48 6.36
C ALA A 54 -3.32 -38.83 4.89
N LEU A 55 -3.93 -37.91 4.13
CA LEU A 55 -4.18 -38.08 2.69
C LEU A 55 -2.88 -38.20 1.89
N VAL A 56 -1.89 -37.34 2.17
CA VAL A 56 -0.58 -37.41 1.51
C VAL A 56 0.14 -38.72 1.86
N ALA A 57 0.12 -39.13 3.13
CA ALA A 57 0.70 -40.40 3.57
C ALA A 57 0.03 -41.59 2.88
N LEU A 58 -1.30 -41.60 2.78
CA LEU A 58 -2.06 -42.63 2.06
C LEU A 58 -1.69 -42.67 0.56
N GLN A 59 -1.52 -41.51 -0.07
CA GLN A 59 -1.10 -41.41 -1.48
C GLN A 59 0.32 -41.91 -1.73
N GLN A 60 1.23 -41.75 -0.76
CA GLN A 60 2.63 -42.18 -0.86
C GLN A 60 2.90 -43.59 -0.35
N ALA A 61 2.02 -44.16 0.48
CA ALA A 61 2.16 -45.50 1.01
C ALA A 61 2.27 -46.55 -0.11
N SER A 62 3.11 -47.57 0.11
CA SER A 62 3.17 -48.75 -0.76
C SER A 62 1.85 -49.52 -0.72
N HIS A 63 1.58 -50.39 -1.71
CA HIS A 63 0.34 -51.16 -1.75
C HIS A 63 0.12 -52.00 -0.47
N ALA A 64 1.19 -52.54 0.12
CA ALA A 64 1.16 -53.27 1.39
C ALA A 64 0.81 -52.36 2.59
N GLN A 65 1.44 -51.18 2.67
CA GLN A 65 1.17 -50.21 3.73
C GLN A 65 -0.25 -49.62 3.63
N ARG A 66 -0.74 -49.34 2.40
CA ARG A 66 -2.12 -48.89 2.20
C ARG A 66 -3.11 -49.94 2.65
N LYS A 67 -2.84 -51.21 2.32
CA LYS A 67 -3.66 -52.33 2.76
C LYS A 67 -3.75 -52.35 4.29
N GLU A 68 -2.62 -52.33 4.98
CA GLU A 68 -2.55 -52.32 6.45
C GLU A 68 -3.27 -51.11 7.09
N LEU A 69 -3.08 -49.90 6.54
CA LEU A 69 -3.77 -48.67 6.97
C LEU A 69 -5.28 -48.75 6.78
N LEU A 70 -5.75 -49.27 5.65
CA LEU A 70 -7.18 -49.39 5.35
C LEU A 70 -7.85 -50.46 6.23
N THR A 71 -7.16 -51.58 6.49
CA THR A 71 -7.63 -52.62 7.40
C THR A 71 -7.70 -52.11 8.85
N ALA A 72 -6.74 -51.30 9.30
CA ALA A 72 -6.74 -50.67 10.63
C ALA A 72 -7.92 -49.69 10.85
N VAL A 73 -8.49 -49.15 9.77
CA VAL A 73 -9.66 -48.25 9.80
C VAL A 73 -10.97 -49.03 9.57
N GLY A 74 -10.93 -50.36 9.52
CA GLY A 74 -12.10 -51.23 9.42
C GLY A 74 -12.61 -51.48 8.00
N VAL A 75 -11.80 -51.25 6.97
CA VAL A 75 -12.12 -51.64 5.57
C VAL A 75 -11.78 -53.12 5.36
N ALA A 76 -12.77 -53.94 5.00
CA ALA A 76 -12.64 -55.40 4.95
C ALA A 76 -11.74 -55.92 3.81
N ASP A 77 -11.06 -57.05 4.04
CA ASP A 77 -10.08 -57.68 3.14
C ASP A 77 -10.65 -58.13 1.77
N ALA A 78 -11.97 -58.35 1.68
CA ALA A 78 -12.64 -58.78 0.45
C ALA A 78 -12.62 -57.72 -0.67
N ASP A 79 -12.33 -56.45 -0.34
CA ASP A 79 -12.36 -55.32 -1.27
C ASP A 79 -10.98 -54.96 -1.87
N LEU A 80 -9.94 -55.72 -1.54
CA LEU A 80 -8.53 -55.48 -1.92
C LEU A 80 -7.96 -56.53 -2.89
N ALA A 81 -8.76 -57.51 -3.34
CA ALA A 81 -8.35 -58.56 -4.27
C ALA A 81 -8.43 -58.11 -5.76
N PRO A 82 -7.55 -58.62 -6.66
CA PRO A 82 -7.66 -58.33 -8.09
C PRO A 82 -8.96 -58.91 -8.66
N PRO A 83 -9.56 -58.28 -9.68
CA PRO A 83 -10.90 -58.65 -10.14
C PRO A 83 -10.89 -60.04 -10.80
N SER A 84 -11.35 -61.06 -10.08
CA SER A 84 -11.85 -62.30 -10.70
C SER A 84 -13.30 -62.08 -11.14
N SER A 85 -13.57 -62.46 -12.38
CA SER A 85 -14.83 -62.31 -13.11
C SER A 85 -16.12 -62.50 -12.30
N SER A 86 -17.09 -61.62 -12.57
CA SER A 86 -18.54 -61.81 -12.44
C SER A 86 -19.26 -61.58 -11.11
N SER A 87 -18.90 -60.54 -10.35
CA SER A 87 -19.88 -59.92 -9.43
C SER A 87 -19.74 -58.40 -9.35
N SER A 88 -20.86 -57.70 -9.54
CA SER A 88 -20.99 -56.24 -9.56
C SER A 88 -21.11 -55.67 -8.14
N THR A 89 -20.11 -55.90 -7.30
CA THR A 89 -20.00 -55.23 -6.00
C THR A 89 -19.03 -54.04 -6.12
N PRO A 90 -19.39 -52.86 -5.57
CA PRO A 90 -18.59 -51.65 -5.70
C PRO A 90 -17.23 -51.85 -5.01
N SER A 91 -16.12 -51.47 -5.65
CA SER A 91 -14.84 -51.41 -4.96
C SER A 91 -14.91 -50.31 -3.89
N SER A 92 -14.99 -50.70 -2.62
CA SER A 92 -15.12 -49.79 -1.48
C SER A 92 -14.02 -48.72 -1.43
N THR A 93 -12.87 -49.02 -2.04
CA THR A 93 -11.73 -48.11 -2.20
C THR A 93 -12.06 -46.86 -3.03
N SER A 94 -12.82 -46.96 -4.13
CA SER A 94 -13.12 -45.79 -4.98
C SER A 94 -14.09 -44.84 -4.29
N SER A 95 -15.09 -45.38 -3.60
CA SER A 95 -16.02 -44.59 -2.78
C SER A 95 -15.31 -43.91 -1.60
N LEU A 96 -14.32 -44.58 -0.98
CA LEU A 96 -13.53 -43.99 0.10
C LEU A 96 -12.75 -42.75 -0.35
N HIS A 97 -12.11 -42.78 -1.53
CA HIS A 97 -11.37 -41.62 -2.05
C HIS A 97 -12.31 -40.43 -2.35
N LEU A 98 -13.50 -40.71 -2.89
CA LEU A 98 -14.52 -39.69 -3.15
C LEU A 98 -14.94 -39.00 -1.84
N TYR A 99 -15.36 -39.77 -0.83
CA TYR A 99 -15.78 -39.20 0.46
C TYR A 99 -14.63 -38.52 1.20
N ALA A 100 -13.41 -39.02 1.06
CA ALA A 100 -12.24 -38.37 1.63
C ALA A 100 -11.98 -36.99 1.01
N GLY A 101 -12.15 -36.88 -0.32
CA GLY A 101 -12.10 -35.61 -1.05
C GLY A 101 -13.24 -34.66 -0.69
N VAL A 102 -14.46 -35.19 -0.49
CA VAL A 102 -15.63 -34.41 -0.01
C VAL A 102 -15.36 -33.81 1.37
N LEU A 103 -14.84 -34.61 2.31
CA LEU A 103 -14.50 -34.14 3.66
C LEU A 103 -13.41 -33.07 3.61
N ASN A 104 -12.39 -33.27 2.78
CA ASN A 104 -11.33 -32.29 2.57
C ASN A 104 -11.87 -30.97 2.00
N SER A 105 -12.80 -31.02 1.04
CA SER A 105 -13.51 -29.83 0.52
C SER A 105 -14.30 -29.10 1.60
N LEU A 106 -15.02 -29.82 2.47
CA LEU A 106 -15.82 -29.22 3.55
C LEU A 106 -14.94 -28.46 4.55
N LEU A 107 -13.84 -29.10 4.97
CA LEU A 107 -12.87 -28.52 5.90
C LEU A 107 -12.15 -27.30 5.29
N GLY A 108 -11.67 -27.42 4.04
CA GLY A 108 -10.99 -26.35 3.33
C GLY A 108 -11.91 -25.13 3.08
N SER A 109 -13.15 -25.37 2.67
CA SER A 109 -14.14 -24.30 2.44
C SER A 109 -14.53 -23.56 3.74
N PHE A 110 -14.61 -24.26 4.88
CA PHE A 110 -14.83 -23.63 6.18
C PHE A 110 -13.67 -22.71 6.58
N LEU A 111 -12.42 -23.13 6.37
CA LEU A 111 -11.24 -22.31 6.62
C LEU A 111 -11.20 -21.08 5.72
N SER A 112 -11.48 -21.24 4.42
CA SER A 112 -11.57 -20.13 3.46
C SER A 112 -12.64 -19.11 3.88
N ALA A 113 -13.84 -19.57 4.27
CA ALA A 113 -14.92 -18.70 4.73
C ALA A 113 -14.58 -17.99 6.04
N SER A 114 -13.92 -18.69 6.98
CA SER A 114 -13.41 -18.10 8.22
C SER A 114 -12.35 -17.02 7.93
N GLY A 115 -11.51 -17.24 6.93
CA GLY A 115 -10.55 -16.27 6.42
C GLY A 115 -11.22 -14.99 5.91
N TYR A 116 -12.22 -15.12 5.04
CA TYR A 116 -13.01 -13.99 4.55
C TYR A 116 -13.71 -13.24 5.69
N CYS A 117 -14.26 -13.95 6.68
CA CYS A 117 -14.90 -13.34 7.85
C CYS A 117 -13.90 -12.48 8.65
N CYS A 118 -12.68 -12.97 8.88
CA CYS A 118 -11.62 -12.23 9.56
C CYS A 118 -11.19 -10.98 8.77
N GLN A 119 -11.00 -11.11 7.45
CA GLN A 119 -10.61 -9.98 6.60
C GLN A 119 -11.71 -8.91 6.56
N LYS A 120 -12.98 -9.32 6.41
CA LYS A 120 -14.14 -8.41 6.46
C LYS A 120 -14.22 -7.68 7.80
N PHE A 121 -14.00 -8.38 8.92
CA PHE A 121 -13.93 -7.75 10.25
C PHE A 121 -12.83 -6.69 10.33
N ALA A 122 -11.63 -6.97 9.79
CA ALA A 122 -10.53 -6.01 9.77
C ALA A 122 -10.85 -4.76 8.93
N HIS A 123 -11.50 -4.93 7.77
CA HIS A 123 -11.96 -3.81 6.96
C HIS A 123 -12.99 -2.93 7.68
N VAL A 124 -14.02 -3.55 8.28
CA VAL A 124 -15.05 -2.81 9.05
C VAL A 124 -14.42 -2.04 10.22
N ARG A 125 -13.42 -2.62 10.88
CA ARG A 125 -12.70 -1.99 11.99
C ARG A 125 -11.89 -0.77 11.52
N VAL A 126 -11.16 -0.88 10.41
CA VAL A 126 -10.38 0.23 9.82
C VAL A 126 -11.28 1.35 9.30
N GLN A 127 -12.43 1.01 8.72
CA GLN A 127 -13.40 2.01 8.27
C GLN A 127 -13.94 2.87 9.43
N ARG A 128 -14.07 2.29 10.63
CA ARG A 128 -14.50 3.01 11.83
C ARG A 128 -13.40 3.87 12.45
N ASP A 129 -12.13 3.48 12.28
CA ASP A 129 -10.98 4.18 12.83
C ASP A 129 -9.79 4.14 11.85
N ALA A 130 -9.69 5.20 11.02
CA ALA A 130 -8.62 5.35 10.04
C ALA A 130 -7.22 5.43 10.68
N SER A 131 -7.14 5.74 11.98
CA SER A 131 -5.86 5.74 12.71
C SER A 131 -5.27 4.34 12.85
N LEU A 132 -6.05 3.27 12.58
CA LEU A 132 -5.63 1.87 12.56
C LEU A 132 -4.89 1.47 11.27
N GLY A 133 -4.85 2.33 10.24
CA GLY A 133 -4.13 2.08 8.97
C GLY A 133 -4.88 1.11 8.06
N ALA A 134 -4.22 0.52 7.07
CA ALA A 134 -4.90 -0.37 6.13
C ALA A 134 -5.37 -1.68 6.78
N ALA A 135 -6.48 -2.25 6.30
CA ALA A 135 -7.01 -3.51 6.81
C ALA A 135 -5.96 -4.64 6.76
N SER A 136 -5.14 -4.67 5.71
CA SER A 136 -4.04 -5.63 5.53
C SER A 136 -2.97 -5.58 6.61
N GLN A 137 -2.89 -4.48 7.38
CA GLN A 137 -1.94 -4.32 8.49
C GLN A 137 -2.49 -4.87 9.81
N GLN A 138 -3.79 -5.17 9.88
CA GLN A 138 -4.41 -5.69 11.09
C GLN A 138 -4.03 -7.16 11.29
N ARG A 139 -3.68 -7.55 12.52
CA ARG A 139 -3.38 -8.95 12.89
C ARG A 139 -4.50 -9.91 12.51
N VAL A 140 -5.75 -9.45 12.63
CA VAL A 140 -6.93 -10.24 12.25
C VAL A 140 -6.99 -10.49 10.74
N PHE A 141 -6.56 -9.53 9.91
CA PHE A 141 -6.48 -9.71 8.47
C PHE A 141 -5.40 -10.73 8.11
N LEU A 142 -4.22 -10.66 8.73
CA LEU A 142 -3.14 -11.62 8.52
C LEU A 142 -3.54 -13.04 8.96
N PHE A 143 -4.23 -13.16 10.09
CA PHE A 143 -4.82 -14.43 10.51
C PHE A 143 -5.84 -14.94 9.48
N GLY A 144 -6.70 -14.05 8.97
CA GLY A 144 -7.64 -14.39 7.89
C GLY A 144 -6.94 -14.85 6.61
N LEU A 145 -5.84 -14.20 6.23
CA LEU A 145 -5.00 -14.57 5.10
C LEU A 145 -4.36 -15.95 5.31
N PHE A 146 -3.89 -16.25 6.52
CA PHE A 146 -3.38 -17.58 6.87
C PHE A 146 -4.46 -18.66 6.73
N LEU A 147 -5.67 -18.43 7.25
CA LEU A 147 -6.79 -19.37 7.10
C LEU A 147 -7.14 -19.61 5.62
N LEU A 148 -7.17 -18.54 4.82
CA LEU A 148 -7.41 -18.63 3.38
C LEU A 148 -6.30 -19.40 2.66
N ALA A 149 -5.03 -19.23 3.07
CA ALA A 149 -3.90 -19.97 2.53
C ALA A 149 -4.01 -21.48 2.83
N VAL A 150 -4.34 -21.86 4.07
CA VAL A 150 -4.55 -23.27 4.43
C VAL A 150 -5.75 -23.85 3.66
N GLY A 151 -6.86 -23.11 3.56
CA GLY A 151 -8.01 -23.51 2.75
C GLY A 151 -7.67 -23.68 1.26
N THR A 152 -6.81 -22.82 0.72
CA THR A 152 -6.33 -22.92 -0.67
C THR A 152 -5.43 -24.14 -0.87
N VAL A 153 -4.51 -24.42 0.06
CA VAL A 153 -3.67 -25.64 0.02
C VAL A 153 -4.55 -26.89 0.07
N SER A 154 -5.58 -26.90 0.92
CA SER A 154 -6.58 -27.97 0.99
C SER A 154 -7.26 -28.18 -0.36
N ALA A 155 -7.70 -27.10 -1.03
CA ALA A 155 -8.32 -27.17 -2.35
C ALA A 155 -7.35 -27.65 -3.44
N VAL A 156 -6.08 -27.25 -3.39
CA VAL A 156 -5.05 -27.69 -4.34
C VAL A 156 -4.73 -29.17 -4.19
N LEU A 157 -4.56 -29.67 -2.97
CA LEU A 157 -4.39 -31.09 -2.72
C LEU A 157 -5.60 -31.90 -3.20
N ASN A 158 -6.80 -31.33 -3.05
CA ASN A 158 -8.02 -31.96 -3.47
C ASN A 158 -8.12 -32.15 -4.99
N LEU A 159 -7.52 -31.27 -5.80
CA LEU A 159 -7.47 -31.41 -7.28
C LEU A 159 -6.72 -32.68 -7.71
N GLY A 160 -5.90 -33.21 -6.81
CA GLY A 160 -5.16 -34.44 -6.99
C GLY A 160 -5.87 -35.68 -6.44
N ILE A 161 -7.01 -35.53 -5.77
CA ILE A 161 -7.84 -36.62 -5.21
C ILE A 161 -9.13 -36.73 -6.02
N LEU A 162 -9.80 -35.59 -6.21
CA LEU A 162 -10.98 -35.43 -7.04
C LEU A 162 -10.61 -34.87 -8.41
N GLY A 163 -11.41 -35.21 -9.42
CA GLY A 163 -11.39 -34.52 -10.71
C GLY A 163 -11.64 -33.01 -10.54
N GLN A 164 -11.07 -32.19 -11.43
CA GLN A 164 -11.30 -30.74 -11.39
C GLN A 164 -12.78 -30.41 -11.58
N ALA A 165 -13.49 -31.17 -12.42
CA ALA A 165 -14.92 -30.99 -12.62
C ALA A 165 -15.73 -31.40 -11.39
N VAL A 166 -15.45 -32.56 -10.80
CA VAL A 166 -16.13 -33.04 -9.59
C VAL A 166 -15.91 -32.09 -8.41
N GLN A 167 -14.73 -31.47 -8.30
CA GLN A 167 -14.42 -30.51 -7.25
C GLN A 167 -15.12 -29.15 -7.41
N ALA A 168 -15.48 -28.75 -8.63
CA ALA A 168 -15.94 -27.40 -8.92
C ALA A 168 -17.14 -26.92 -8.06
N PRO A 169 -18.21 -27.71 -7.85
CA PRO A 169 -19.39 -27.30 -7.08
C PRO A 169 -19.08 -26.98 -5.60
N PHE A 170 -18.02 -27.57 -5.04
CA PHE A 170 -17.62 -27.35 -3.65
C PHE A 170 -17.14 -25.91 -3.38
N ALA A 171 -16.83 -25.14 -4.42
CA ALA A 171 -16.54 -23.70 -4.29
C ALA A 171 -17.73 -22.93 -3.68
N ALA A 172 -18.97 -23.34 -3.98
CA ALA A 172 -20.18 -22.74 -3.44
C ALA A 172 -20.33 -22.93 -1.91
N LEU A 173 -19.70 -23.96 -1.32
CA LEU A 173 -19.73 -24.18 0.14
C LEU A 173 -19.04 -23.06 0.91
N THR A 174 -18.04 -22.40 0.30
CA THR A 174 -17.39 -21.25 0.94
C THR A 174 -18.38 -20.08 1.09
N LEU A 175 -19.30 -19.89 0.14
CA LEU A 175 -20.37 -18.89 0.24
C LEU A 175 -21.35 -19.22 1.36
N LEU A 176 -21.78 -20.49 1.44
CA LEU A 176 -22.65 -20.99 2.50
C LEU A 176 -22.07 -20.70 3.88
N TYR A 177 -20.82 -21.11 4.12
CA TYR A 177 -20.15 -20.84 5.39
C TYR A 177 -19.95 -19.35 5.65
N SER A 178 -19.65 -18.56 4.62
CA SER A 178 -19.48 -17.11 4.76
C SER A 178 -20.79 -16.42 5.18
N ALA A 179 -21.94 -16.86 4.68
CA ALA A 179 -23.25 -16.34 5.08
C ALA A 179 -23.57 -16.68 6.55
N VAL A 180 -23.32 -17.94 6.96
CA VAL A 180 -23.52 -18.38 8.34
C VAL A 180 -22.59 -17.63 9.31
N LEU A 181 -21.30 -17.50 8.97
CA LEU A 181 -20.34 -16.78 9.79
C LEU A 181 -20.63 -15.27 9.82
N GLY A 182 -21.11 -14.67 8.73
CA GLY A 182 -21.58 -13.29 8.71
C GLY A 182 -22.67 -13.04 9.76
N ARG A 183 -23.63 -13.96 9.88
CA ARG A 183 -24.69 -13.89 10.90
C ARG A 183 -24.13 -14.08 12.32
N LEU A 184 -23.35 -15.14 12.55
CA LEU A 184 -22.93 -15.53 13.90
C LEU A 184 -21.80 -14.65 14.47
N VAL A 185 -20.87 -14.21 13.62
CA VAL A 185 -19.65 -13.49 14.02
C VAL A 185 -19.82 -11.98 13.81
N LEU A 186 -20.28 -11.56 12.63
CA LEU A 186 -20.42 -10.15 12.27
C LEU A 186 -21.79 -9.56 12.64
N ARG A 187 -22.72 -10.41 13.11
CA ARG A 187 -24.09 -10.04 13.49
C ARG A 187 -24.91 -9.44 12.35
N GLU A 188 -24.65 -9.88 11.12
CA GLU A 188 -25.43 -9.51 9.93
C GLU A 188 -26.86 -10.10 10.00
N GLN A 189 -27.79 -9.60 9.19
CA GLN A 189 -29.14 -10.17 9.13
C GLN A 189 -29.12 -11.44 8.25
N PHE A 190 -29.86 -12.48 8.66
CA PHE A 190 -30.01 -13.74 7.92
C PHE A 190 -31.47 -13.94 7.57
N THR A 191 -31.78 -14.07 6.29
CA THR A 191 -33.15 -14.08 5.75
C THR A 191 -33.57 -15.44 5.22
N LEU A 192 -34.86 -15.59 4.91
CA LEU A 192 -35.39 -16.83 4.31
C LEU A 192 -34.82 -17.10 2.91
N SER A 193 -34.42 -16.05 2.19
CA SER A 193 -33.73 -16.20 0.90
C SER A 193 -32.32 -16.79 1.08
N ASP A 194 -31.58 -16.38 2.14
CA ASP A 194 -30.29 -16.96 2.48
C ASP A 194 -30.41 -18.45 2.88
N LEU A 195 -31.51 -18.82 3.54
CA LEU A 195 -31.83 -20.21 3.82
C LEU A 195 -32.15 -20.99 2.54
N GLY A 196 -32.98 -20.41 1.66
CA GLY A 196 -33.33 -21.01 0.37
C GLY A 196 -32.13 -21.24 -0.55
N SER A 197 -31.24 -20.25 -0.67
CA SER A 197 -30.00 -20.39 -1.45
C SER A 197 -29.08 -21.46 -0.86
N SER A 198 -28.95 -21.50 0.47
CA SER A 198 -28.16 -22.50 1.19
C SER A 198 -28.66 -23.92 0.93
N VAL A 199 -29.97 -24.15 0.98
CA VAL A 199 -30.58 -25.46 0.71
C VAL A 199 -30.31 -25.90 -0.74
N LEU A 200 -30.47 -25.00 -1.71
CA LEU A 200 -30.20 -25.30 -3.12
C LEU A 200 -28.73 -25.66 -3.36
N ILE A 201 -27.78 -24.92 -2.76
CA ILE A 201 -26.34 -25.21 -2.87
C ILE A 201 -26.03 -26.60 -2.32
N VAL A 202 -26.53 -26.93 -1.11
CA VAL A 202 -26.30 -28.24 -0.51
C VAL A 202 -26.92 -29.36 -1.34
N ALA A 203 -28.13 -29.16 -1.85
CA ALA A 203 -28.81 -30.13 -2.70
C ALA A 203 -28.06 -30.37 -4.01
N GLY A 204 -27.61 -29.31 -4.70
CA GLY A 204 -26.84 -29.43 -5.94
C GLY A 204 -25.53 -30.18 -5.75
N VAL A 205 -24.75 -29.81 -4.72
CA VAL A 205 -23.50 -30.51 -4.39
C VAL A 205 -23.74 -31.98 -4.03
N ALA A 206 -24.82 -32.30 -3.32
CA ALA A 206 -25.17 -33.68 -3.00
C ALA A 206 -25.52 -34.50 -4.26
N VAL A 207 -26.23 -33.91 -5.21
CA VAL A 207 -26.53 -34.53 -6.52
C VAL A 207 -25.25 -34.76 -7.32
N ASP A 208 -24.31 -33.81 -7.33
CA ASP A 208 -23.03 -33.96 -8.04
C ASP A 208 -22.16 -35.07 -7.43
N VAL A 209 -22.14 -35.20 -6.09
CA VAL A 209 -21.46 -36.31 -5.40
C VAL A 209 -22.12 -37.64 -5.73
N LEU A 210 -23.45 -37.70 -5.76
CA LEU A 210 -24.18 -38.91 -6.15
C LEU A 210 -23.86 -39.31 -7.60
N ALA A 211 -23.85 -38.34 -8.52
CA ALA A 211 -23.51 -38.60 -9.92
C ALA A 211 -22.08 -39.15 -10.07
N ALA A 212 -21.11 -38.55 -9.35
CA ALA A 212 -19.73 -39.04 -9.33
C ALA A 212 -19.60 -40.44 -8.71
N GLN A 213 -20.39 -40.74 -7.67
CA GLN A 213 -20.43 -42.07 -7.05
C GLN A 213 -20.98 -43.12 -8.01
N LEU A 214 -22.05 -42.82 -8.74
CA LEU A 214 -22.70 -43.72 -9.70
C LEU A 214 -21.83 -44.01 -10.93
N ALA A 215 -20.99 -43.05 -11.35
CA ALA A 215 -20.12 -43.20 -12.51
C ALA A 215 -18.92 -44.12 -12.27
N HIS A 216 -18.62 -44.48 -11.01
CA HIS A 216 -17.57 -45.44 -10.63
C HIS A 216 -16.19 -45.21 -11.28
N VAL A 217 -15.81 -43.97 -11.56
CA VAL A 217 -14.57 -43.68 -12.28
C VAL A 217 -13.37 -43.81 -11.35
N PRO A 218 -12.40 -44.69 -11.65
CA PRO A 218 -11.20 -44.83 -10.83
C PRO A 218 -10.34 -43.55 -10.92
N PRO A 219 -9.62 -43.20 -9.84
CA PRO A 219 -8.75 -42.03 -9.84
C PRO A 219 -7.67 -42.17 -10.93
N THR A 220 -7.66 -41.24 -11.88
CA THR A 220 -6.69 -41.21 -12.98
C THR A 220 -5.42 -40.47 -12.55
N THR A 221 -4.25 -41.05 -12.82
CA THR A 221 -2.95 -40.39 -12.59
C THR A 221 -2.37 -39.94 -13.92
N PHE A 222 -1.92 -38.68 -13.99
CA PHE A 222 -1.36 -38.13 -15.23
C PHE A 222 0.17 -38.06 -15.18
N THR A 223 0.82 -38.46 -16.27
CA THR A 223 2.25 -38.23 -16.53
C THR A 223 2.45 -37.02 -17.43
N LEU A 224 3.65 -36.44 -17.43
CA LEU A 224 3.99 -35.31 -18.31
C LEU A 224 3.67 -35.58 -19.79
N ARG A 225 3.96 -36.81 -20.26
CA ARG A 225 3.64 -37.25 -21.62
C ARG A 225 2.13 -37.34 -21.87
N SER A 226 1.36 -37.85 -20.91
CA SER A 226 -0.10 -37.94 -21.04
C SER A 226 -0.78 -36.56 -21.04
N LEU A 227 -0.26 -35.59 -20.26
CA LEU A 227 -0.74 -34.21 -20.28
C LEU A 227 -0.44 -33.52 -21.62
N GLY A 228 0.76 -33.76 -22.16
CA GLY A 228 1.13 -33.30 -23.50
C GLY A 228 0.24 -33.92 -24.58
N ALA A 229 -0.07 -35.22 -24.48
CA ALA A 229 -0.98 -35.91 -25.38
C ALA A 229 -2.44 -35.44 -25.26
N LEU A 230 -2.90 -35.02 -24.07
CA LEU A 230 -4.21 -34.41 -23.89
C LEU A 230 -4.29 -33.01 -24.52
N LEU A 231 -3.21 -32.23 -24.42
CA LEU A 231 -3.11 -30.92 -25.07
C LEU A 231 -3.03 -31.05 -26.60
N LEU A 232 -2.28 -32.02 -27.10
CA LEU A 232 -2.05 -32.31 -28.53
C LEU A 232 -3.01 -33.39 -29.08
N ARG A 233 -4.10 -33.69 -28.37
CA ARG A 233 -5.09 -34.67 -28.80
C ARG A 233 -5.60 -34.29 -30.19
N ASP A 234 -5.96 -35.27 -31.03
CA ASP A 234 -6.62 -35.08 -32.34
C ASP A 234 -8.07 -34.57 -32.17
N SER A 235 -8.24 -33.50 -31.41
CA SER A 235 -9.49 -32.95 -30.97
C SER A 235 -9.30 -31.45 -30.84
N VAL A 236 -10.04 -30.68 -31.64
CA VAL A 236 -9.96 -29.22 -31.64
C VAL A 236 -10.48 -28.60 -30.34
N PHE A 237 -11.18 -29.36 -29.49
CA PHE A 237 -11.92 -28.82 -28.34
C PHE A 237 -11.06 -28.11 -27.28
N PRO A 238 -9.91 -28.64 -26.79
CA PRO A 238 -9.12 -27.94 -25.77
C PRO A 238 -8.49 -26.64 -26.28
N ALA A 239 -7.93 -26.66 -27.49
CA ALA A 239 -7.35 -25.48 -28.12
C ALA A 239 -8.43 -24.44 -28.46
N ALA A 240 -9.55 -24.88 -29.03
CA ALA A 240 -10.69 -24.00 -29.35
C ALA A 240 -11.30 -23.38 -28.09
N TYR A 241 -11.48 -24.14 -27.00
CA TYR A 241 -11.97 -23.61 -25.73
C TYR A 241 -11.02 -22.57 -25.15
N THR A 242 -9.71 -22.84 -25.16
CA THR A 242 -8.69 -21.89 -24.67
C THR A 242 -8.71 -20.59 -25.48
N LEU A 243 -8.72 -20.69 -26.81
CA LEU A 243 -8.79 -19.53 -27.70
C LEU A 243 -10.11 -18.77 -27.54
N LEU A 244 -11.24 -19.48 -27.41
CA LEU A 244 -12.56 -18.87 -27.20
C LEU A 244 -12.62 -18.15 -25.87
N ALA A 245 -12.12 -18.74 -24.78
CA ALA A 245 -12.10 -18.13 -23.46
C ALA A 245 -11.24 -16.86 -23.41
N LEU A 246 -10.06 -16.89 -24.04
CA LEU A 246 -9.18 -15.73 -24.16
C LEU A 246 -9.79 -14.64 -25.04
N SER A 247 -10.40 -15.02 -26.16
CA SER A 247 -11.08 -14.09 -27.07
C SER A 247 -12.29 -13.45 -26.41
N TYR A 248 -13.13 -14.24 -25.75
CA TYR A 248 -14.28 -13.79 -24.97
C TYR A 248 -13.86 -12.79 -23.89
N THR A 249 -12.85 -13.15 -23.08
CA THR A 249 -12.33 -12.28 -22.02
C THR A 249 -11.81 -10.96 -22.60
N THR A 250 -11.03 -11.01 -23.67
CA THR A 250 -10.45 -9.81 -24.30
C THR A 250 -11.52 -8.91 -24.91
N LEU A 251 -12.44 -9.47 -25.69
CA LEU A 251 -13.49 -8.71 -26.37
C LEU A 251 -14.48 -8.10 -25.37
N LEU A 252 -14.86 -8.83 -24.33
CA LEU A 252 -15.81 -8.37 -23.34
C LEU A 252 -15.21 -7.25 -22.47
N LEU A 253 -13.95 -7.41 -22.02
CA LEU A 253 -13.25 -6.35 -21.31
C LEU A 253 -13.03 -5.11 -22.18
N ARG A 254 -12.68 -5.29 -23.47
CA ARG A 254 -12.58 -4.18 -24.42
C ARG A 254 -13.91 -3.48 -24.62
N HIS A 255 -15.02 -4.22 -24.67
CA HIS A 255 -16.36 -3.66 -24.78
C HIS A 255 -16.73 -2.82 -23.55
N VAL A 256 -16.52 -3.35 -22.34
CA VAL A 256 -16.75 -2.62 -21.08
C VAL A 256 -15.90 -1.36 -21.02
N HIS A 257 -14.63 -1.44 -21.41
CA HIS A 257 -13.74 -0.29 -21.41
C HIS A 257 -14.17 0.78 -22.43
N SER A 258 -14.39 0.39 -23.69
CA SER A 258 -14.75 1.30 -24.78
C SER A 258 -16.11 1.98 -24.56
N ARG A 259 -17.08 1.26 -23.98
CA ARG A 259 -18.43 1.78 -23.70
C ARG A 259 -18.56 2.37 -22.28
N ARG A 260 -17.47 2.41 -21.50
CA ARG A 260 -17.42 2.90 -20.12
C ARG A 260 -18.46 2.25 -19.18
N LEU A 261 -18.70 0.95 -19.34
CA LEU A 261 -19.78 0.21 -18.62
C LEU A 261 -19.33 -0.33 -17.25
N HIS A 262 -18.29 0.25 -16.64
CA HIS A 262 -17.67 -0.24 -15.40
C HIS A 262 -18.63 -0.26 -14.19
N GLY A 263 -19.75 0.47 -14.23
CA GLY A 263 -20.77 0.47 -13.17
C GLY A 263 -22.08 -0.22 -13.55
N GLN A 264 -22.15 -0.91 -14.69
CA GLN A 264 -23.37 -1.55 -15.18
C GLN A 264 -23.35 -3.08 -15.00
N ALA A 265 -24.52 -3.72 -15.12
CA ALA A 265 -24.66 -5.17 -15.05
C ALA A 265 -23.75 -5.92 -16.05
N VAL A 266 -23.54 -5.34 -17.25
CA VAL A 266 -22.61 -5.88 -18.25
C VAL A 266 -21.17 -5.89 -17.74
N GLY A 267 -20.75 -4.83 -17.04
CA GLY A 267 -19.43 -4.78 -16.39
C GLY A 267 -19.31 -5.82 -15.27
N LEU A 268 -20.35 -5.97 -14.44
CA LEU A 268 -20.38 -6.97 -13.36
C LEU A 268 -20.21 -8.38 -13.94
N LEU A 269 -20.95 -8.69 -14.99
CA LEU A 269 -20.84 -9.96 -15.72
C LEU A 269 -19.43 -10.14 -16.28
N ALA A 270 -18.87 -9.13 -16.94
CA ALA A 270 -17.57 -9.20 -17.59
C ALA A 270 -16.42 -9.47 -16.63
N PHE A 271 -16.30 -8.68 -15.55
CA PHE A 271 -15.24 -8.87 -14.57
C PHE A 271 -15.40 -10.20 -13.82
N SER A 272 -16.63 -10.59 -13.47
CA SER A 272 -16.90 -11.85 -12.75
C SER A 272 -16.62 -13.07 -13.62
N SER A 273 -17.08 -13.06 -14.89
CA SER A 273 -16.91 -14.18 -15.81
C SER A 273 -15.47 -14.35 -16.26
N SER A 274 -14.78 -13.25 -16.59
CA SER A 274 -13.37 -13.28 -16.97
C SER A 274 -12.48 -13.75 -15.82
N ALA A 275 -12.71 -13.25 -14.59
CA ALA A 275 -11.97 -13.73 -13.42
C ALA A 275 -12.26 -15.20 -13.13
N GLY A 276 -13.52 -15.64 -13.20
CA GLY A 276 -13.92 -17.01 -12.89
C GLY A 276 -13.41 -18.04 -13.91
N ILE A 277 -13.49 -17.71 -15.20
CA ILE A 277 -12.89 -18.54 -16.27
C ILE A 277 -11.39 -18.65 -16.09
N MET A 278 -10.71 -17.53 -15.77
CA MET A 278 -9.27 -17.54 -15.51
C MET A 278 -8.90 -18.40 -14.29
N ALA A 279 -9.75 -18.44 -13.26
CA ALA A 279 -9.57 -19.36 -12.13
C ALA A 279 -9.63 -20.84 -12.54
N GLY A 280 -10.41 -21.18 -13.57
CA GLY A 280 -10.41 -22.50 -14.20
C GLY A 280 -9.06 -22.85 -14.82
N PHE A 281 -8.46 -21.93 -15.58
CA PHE A 281 -7.11 -22.10 -16.15
C PHE A 281 -6.01 -22.16 -15.09
N THR A 282 -6.10 -21.34 -14.05
CA THR A 282 -5.18 -21.40 -12.89
C THR A 282 -5.23 -22.79 -12.24
N SER A 283 -6.44 -23.32 -12.02
CA SER A 283 -6.63 -24.64 -11.41
C SER A 283 -6.16 -25.77 -12.32
N LEU A 284 -6.38 -25.66 -13.64
CA LEU A 284 -5.88 -26.60 -14.64
C LEU A 284 -4.34 -26.65 -14.62
N ALA A 285 -3.68 -25.49 -14.71
CA ALA A 285 -2.21 -25.41 -14.68
C ALA A 285 -1.64 -25.96 -13.37
N THR A 286 -2.30 -25.64 -12.24
CA THR A 286 -1.92 -26.14 -10.91
C THR A 286 -2.07 -27.66 -10.81
N LYS A 287 -3.20 -28.22 -11.26
CA LYS A 287 -3.44 -29.67 -11.28
C LYS A 287 -2.42 -30.39 -12.15
N SER A 288 -2.19 -29.90 -13.38
CA SER A 288 -1.20 -30.47 -14.30
C SER A 288 0.21 -30.46 -13.71
N THR A 289 0.59 -29.38 -13.03
CA THR A 289 1.89 -29.27 -12.33
C THR A 289 1.96 -30.25 -11.15
N LEU A 290 0.89 -30.37 -10.36
CA LEU A 290 0.83 -31.26 -9.20
C LEU A 290 0.94 -32.74 -9.59
N GLU A 291 0.28 -33.16 -10.68
CA GLU A 291 0.35 -34.54 -11.17
C GLU A 291 1.77 -34.95 -11.58
N VAL A 292 2.50 -34.06 -12.26
CA VAL A 292 3.91 -34.30 -12.62
C VAL A 292 4.80 -34.30 -11.38
N LEU A 293 4.59 -33.37 -10.45
CA LEU A 293 5.37 -33.30 -9.20
C LEU A 293 5.15 -34.54 -8.32
N LYS A 294 3.92 -35.06 -8.22
CA LYS A 294 3.61 -36.32 -7.52
C LYS A 294 4.39 -37.49 -8.09
N ALA A 295 4.53 -37.57 -9.42
CA ALA A 295 5.31 -38.61 -10.07
C ALA A 295 6.80 -38.48 -9.76
N ALA A 296 7.33 -37.24 -9.79
CA ALA A 296 8.73 -36.92 -9.51
C ALA A 296 9.16 -37.18 -8.04
N LEU A 297 8.24 -37.01 -7.07
CA LEU A 297 8.53 -37.15 -5.64
C LEU A 297 8.46 -38.59 -5.10
N ARG A 298 8.10 -39.60 -5.92
CA ARG A 298 8.08 -40.99 -5.46
C ARG A 298 9.51 -41.47 -5.15
N HIS A 299 9.74 -41.92 -3.91
CA HIS A 299 11.03 -42.40 -3.40
C HIS A 299 11.49 -43.69 -4.11
N ASP A 300 12.06 -43.55 -5.29
CA ASP A 300 12.70 -44.63 -6.01
C ASP A 300 14.06 -44.16 -6.53
N ALA A 301 15.13 -44.78 -6.04
CA ALA A 301 16.50 -44.33 -6.27
C ALA A 301 16.89 -44.35 -7.77
N ALA A 302 16.27 -45.23 -8.57
CA ALA A 302 16.48 -45.32 -10.01
C ALA A 302 15.75 -44.22 -10.81
N ARG A 303 14.72 -43.59 -10.24
CA ARG A 303 13.89 -42.56 -10.91
C ARG A 303 14.35 -41.12 -10.66
N ARG A 304 15.27 -40.87 -9.73
CA ARG A 304 15.76 -39.51 -9.42
C ARG A 304 16.37 -38.78 -10.61
N HIS A 305 17.15 -39.47 -11.45
CA HIS A 305 17.74 -38.86 -12.64
C HIS A 305 16.68 -38.53 -13.71
N HIS A 306 15.69 -39.40 -13.90
CA HIS A 306 14.56 -39.18 -14.81
C HIS A 306 13.64 -38.04 -14.33
N ALA A 307 13.40 -37.95 -13.02
CA ALA A 307 12.61 -36.86 -12.43
C ALA A 307 13.26 -35.48 -12.64
N ALA A 308 14.59 -35.37 -12.49
CA ALA A 308 15.31 -34.12 -12.76
C ALA A 308 15.16 -33.67 -14.22
N LEU A 309 15.19 -34.62 -15.17
CA LEU A 309 14.98 -34.34 -16.60
C LEU A 309 13.53 -33.95 -16.92
N GLU A 310 12.53 -34.57 -16.26
CA GLU A 310 11.12 -34.18 -16.40
C GLU A 310 10.85 -32.78 -15.84
N LEU A 311 11.45 -32.42 -14.71
CA LEU A 311 11.33 -31.08 -14.11
C LEU A 311 12.08 -30.01 -14.92
N ALA A 312 13.14 -30.38 -15.64
CA ALA A 312 13.84 -29.48 -16.57
C ALA A 312 13.18 -29.40 -17.96
N ASN A 313 12.12 -30.19 -18.21
CA ASN A 313 11.46 -30.23 -19.51
C ASN A 313 10.76 -28.89 -19.82
N PRO A 314 10.93 -28.31 -21.03
CA PRO A 314 10.34 -27.03 -21.40
C PRO A 314 8.81 -27.01 -21.29
N PHE A 315 8.14 -28.15 -21.52
CA PHE A 315 6.69 -28.26 -21.37
C PHE A 315 6.26 -28.17 -19.90
N PHE A 316 7.02 -28.79 -18.98
CA PHE A 316 6.75 -28.66 -17.55
C PHE A 316 6.98 -27.22 -17.07
N LEU A 317 8.07 -26.58 -17.51
CA LEU A 317 8.32 -25.16 -17.21
C LEU A 317 7.21 -24.25 -17.75
N LEU A 318 6.63 -24.57 -18.90
CA LEU A 318 5.47 -23.86 -19.45
C LEU A 318 4.22 -24.03 -18.56
N LEU A 319 3.95 -25.24 -18.04
CA LEU A 319 2.85 -25.47 -17.10
C LEU A 319 3.04 -24.68 -15.80
N VAL A 320 4.27 -24.64 -15.28
CA VAL A 320 4.63 -23.84 -14.10
C VAL A 320 4.44 -22.34 -14.37
N ALA A 321 4.88 -21.85 -15.54
CA ALA A 321 4.71 -20.46 -15.94
C ALA A 321 3.24 -20.09 -16.25
N ALA A 322 2.41 -21.05 -16.66
CA ALA A 322 0.99 -20.83 -16.90
C ALA A 322 0.22 -20.46 -15.60
N ILE A 323 0.70 -20.91 -14.44
CA ILE A 323 0.09 -20.58 -13.13
C ILE A 323 0.09 -19.06 -12.89
N PRO A 324 1.22 -18.35 -12.83
CA PRO A 324 1.21 -16.90 -12.64
C PRO A 324 0.57 -16.16 -13.83
N CYS A 325 0.69 -16.67 -15.06
CA CYS A 325 0.05 -16.07 -16.24
C CYS A 325 -1.48 -16.07 -16.18
N ALA A 326 -2.10 -17.06 -15.52
CA ALA A 326 -3.55 -17.08 -15.28
C ALA A 326 -3.92 -16.39 -13.95
N LEU A 327 -3.17 -16.67 -12.88
CA LEU A 327 -3.46 -16.18 -11.54
C LEU A 327 -3.37 -14.65 -11.43
N VAL A 328 -2.40 -14.02 -12.07
CA VAL A 328 -2.23 -12.56 -11.96
C VAL A 328 -3.38 -11.78 -12.61
N PRO A 329 -3.78 -12.08 -13.87
CA PRO A 329 -5.01 -11.52 -14.44
C PRO A 329 -6.26 -11.86 -13.63
N GLN A 330 -6.39 -13.10 -13.14
CA GLN A 330 -7.51 -13.50 -12.28
C GLN A 330 -7.63 -12.58 -11.06
N LEU A 331 -6.53 -12.36 -10.32
CA LEU A 331 -6.52 -11.53 -9.12
C LEU A 331 -6.75 -10.05 -9.43
N PHE A 332 -6.19 -9.54 -10.53
CA PHE A 332 -6.45 -8.17 -10.97
C PHE A 332 -7.92 -7.95 -11.28
N LEU A 333 -8.54 -8.83 -12.07
CA LEU A 333 -9.95 -8.75 -12.44
C LEU A 333 -10.88 -8.92 -11.23
N LEU A 334 -10.53 -9.82 -10.31
CA LEU A 334 -11.22 -9.98 -9.03
C LEU A 334 -11.18 -8.68 -8.22
N ASN A 335 -10.00 -8.07 -8.05
CA ASN A 335 -9.86 -6.85 -7.25
C ASN A 335 -10.56 -5.66 -7.90
N LYS A 336 -10.46 -5.49 -9.23
CA LYS A 336 -11.18 -4.43 -9.94
C LYS A 336 -12.69 -4.65 -9.92
N GLY A 337 -13.15 -5.89 -10.03
CA GLY A 337 -14.55 -6.24 -9.88
C GLY A 337 -15.10 -5.91 -8.49
N LEU A 338 -14.33 -6.22 -7.44
CA LEU A 338 -14.65 -5.85 -6.06
C LEU A 338 -14.70 -4.34 -5.85
N GLU A 339 -13.77 -3.59 -6.46
CA GLU A 339 -13.72 -2.13 -6.41
C GLU A 339 -14.97 -1.50 -7.03
N PHE A 340 -15.40 -1.96 -8.22
CA PHE A 340 -16.52 -1.36 -8.93
C PHE A 340 -17.91 -1.79 -8.44
N PHE A 341 -18.08 -3.05 -8.04
CA PHE A 341 -19.40 -3.63 -7.74
C PHE A 341 -19.62 -3.99 -6.27
N GLY A 342 -18.56 -3.87 -5.45
CA GLY A 342 -18.58 -4.29 -4.06
C GLY A 342 -18.64 -5.81 -3.89
N THR A 343 -18.27 -6.27 -2.69
CA THR A 343 -18.17 -7.70 -2.37
C THR A 343 -19.51 -8.44 -2.49
N LEU A 344 -20.62 -7.78 -2.13
CA LEU A 344 -21.94 -8.41 -2.02
C LEU A 344 -22.48 -8.91 -3.36
N ARG A 345 -22.27 -8.16 -4.45
CA ARG A 345 -22.71 -8.55 -5.80
C ARG A 345 -21.65 -9.35 -6.55
N PHE A 346 -20.39 -8.96 -6.42
CA PHE A 346 -19.32 -9.53 -7.24
C PHE A 346 -18.97 -10.97 -6.85
N ILE A 347 -18.78 -11.25 -5.55
CA ILE A 347 -18.25 -12.55 -5.10
C ILE A 347 -19.16 -13.74 -5.47
N PRO A 348 -20.49 -13.70 -5.25
CA PRO A 348 -21.31 -14.85 -5.60
C PRO A 348 -21.32 -15.11 -7.11
N LEU A 349 -21.37 -14.05 -7.94
CA LEU A 349 -21.32 -14.22 -9.40
C LEU A 349 -19.95 -14.73 -9.86
N TYR A 350 -18.86 -14.23 -9.29
CA TYR A 350 -17.51 -14.74 -9.53
C TYR A 350 -17.40 -16.23 -9.20
N GLN A 351 -17.96 -16.67 -8.07
CA GLN A 351 -17.99 -18.08 -7.65
C GLN A 351 -18.80 -18.95 -8.62
N ALA A 352 -19.93 -18.47 -9.14
CA ALA A 352 -20.67 -19.17 -10.19
C ALA A 352 -19.78 -19.42 -11.43
N PHE A 353 -18.99 -18.43 -11.84
CA PHE A 353 -18.05 -18.59 -12.95
C PHE A 353 -16.80 -19.40 -12.61
N ILE A 354 -16.38 -19.46 -11.35
CA ILE A 354 -15.36 -20.44 -10.89
C ILE A 354 -15.88 -21.86 -11.09
N ILE A 355 -17.12 -22.14 -10.70
CA ILE A 355 -17.75 -23.46 -10.87
C ILE A 355 -17.77 -23.82 -12.36
N LEU A 356 -18.30 -22.93 -13.20
CA LEU A 356 -18.35 -23.15 -14.65
C LEU A 356 -16.95 -23.32 -15.27
N GLY A 357 -16.00 -22.44 -14.93
CA GLY A 357 -14.63 -22.49 -15.47
C GLY A 357 -13.91 -23.78 -15.10
N ASN A 358 -14.01 -24.22 -13.84
CA ASN A 358 -13.41 -25.48 -13.39
C ASN A 358 -14.08 -26.71 -13.99
N THR A 359 -15.41 -26.74 -14.05
CA THR A 359 -16.16 -27.82 -14.68
C THR A 359 -15.79 -27.95 -16.16
N LEU A 360 -15.76 -26.84 -16.91
CA LEU A 360 -15.39 -26.85 -18.32
C LEU A 360 -13.92 -27.27 -18.55
N CYS A 361 -12.98 -26.79 -17.74
CA CYS A 361 -11.59 -27.23 -17.83
C CYS A 361 -11.43 -28.73 -17.54
N GLY A 362 -12.11 -29.26 -16.51
CA GLY A 362 -12.11 -30.70 -16.20
C GLY A 362 -12.73 -31.55 -17.32
N LEU A 363 -13.85 -31.09 -17.89
CA LEU A 363 -14.54 -31.78 -18.99
C LEU A 363 -13.75 -31.75 -20.30
N VAL A 364 -13.29 -30.57 -20.72
CA VAL A 364 -12.72 -30.36 -22.05
C VAL A 364 -11.25 -30.80 -22.11
N TYR A 365 -10.44 -30.42 -21.11
CA TYR A 365 -9.00 -30.69 -21.12
C TYR A 365 -8.66 -32.06 -20.55
N PHE A 366 -9.08 -32.33 -19.30
CA PHE A 366 -8.78 -33.60 -18.63
C PHE A 366 -9.67 -34.76 -19.10
N ASN A 367 -10.74 -34.47 -19.85
CA ASN A 367 -11.66 -35.46 -20.37
C ASN A 367 -12.26 -36.37 -19.27
N GLU A 368 -12.46 -35.81 -18.06
CA GLU A 368 -12.72 -36.57 -16.82
C GLU A 368 -14.03 -37.36 -16.87
N MET A 369 -14.99 -36.92 -17.66
CA MET A 369 -16.33 -37.51 -17.75
C MET A 369 -16.55 -38.34 -19.01
N ALA A 370 -15.49 -38.69 -19.76
CA ALA A 370 -15.63 -39.48 -20.98
C ALA A 370 -16.15 -40.91 -20.73
N SER A 371 -15.95 -41.45 -19.54
CA SER A 371 -16.44 -42.76 -19.12
C SER A 371 -17.83 -42.73 -18.46
N TYR A 372 -18.45 -41.56 -18.32
CA TYR A 372 -19.75 -41.43 -17.68
C TYR A 372 -20.86 -41.90 -18.63
N ALA A 373 -21.84 -42.62 -18.09
CA ALA A 373 -23.06 -42.89 -18.85
C ALA A 373 -23.85 -41.58 -19.06
N PRO A 374 -24.64 -41.45 -20.14
CA PRO A 374 -25.44 -40.23 -20.39
C PRO A 374 -26.33 -39.82 -19.22
N ARG A 375 -26.88 -40.80 -18.47
CA ARG A 375 -27.66 -40.55 -17.25
C ARG A 375 -26.84 -39.85 -16.16
N GLU A 376 -25.62 -40.31 -15.89
CA GLU A 376 -24.75 -39.77 -14.85
C GLU A 376 -24.28 -38.38 -15.22
N LEU A 377 -23.99 -38.17 -16.51
CA LEU A 377 -23.63 -36.86 -17.04
C LEU A 377 -24.80 -35.86 -16.92
N LEU A 378 -26.04 -36.28 -17.20
CA LEU A 378 -27.24 -35.45 -17.01
C LEU A 378 -27.51 -35.14 -15.53
N LEU A 379 -27.33 -36.12 -14.64
CA LEU A 379 -27.42 -35.92 -13.19
C LEU A 379 -26.38 -34.90 -12.70
N PHE A 380 -25.12 -35.03 -13.13
CA PHE A 380 -24.04 -34.10 -12.81
C PHE A 380 -24.31 -32.70 -13.39
N ALA A 381 -24.76 -32.60 -14.63
CA ALA A 381 -25.16 -31.30 -15.20
C ALA A 381 -26.33 -30.68 -14.40
N GLY A 382 -27.29 -31.50 -13.96
CA GLY A 382 -28.40 -31.08 -13.10
C GLY A 382 -27.94 -30.55 -11.75
N GLY A 383 -27.01 -31.24 -11.06
CA GLY A 383 -26.48 -30.79 -9.77
C GLY A 383 -25.71 -29.46 -9.88
N VAL A 384 -24.89 -29.29 -10.92
CA VAL A 384 -24.24 -28.01 -11.23
C VAL A 384 -25.27 -26.90 -11.46
N LEU A 385 -26.33 -27.16 -12.25
CA LEU A 385 -27.39 -26.16 -12.49
C LEU A 385 -28.15 -25.78 -11.22
N VAL A 386 -28.45 -26.74 -10.34
CA VAL A 386 -29.09 -26.49 -9.05
C VAL A 386 -28.18 -25.67 -8.14
N THR A 387 -26.88 -25.97 -8.11
CA THR A 387 -25.88 -25.19 -7.36
C THR A 387 -25.82 -23.74 -7.88
N LEU A 388 -25.78 -23.56 -9.20
CA LEU A 388 -25.79 -22.23 -9.82
C LEU A 388 -27.10 -21.48 -9.54
N ALA A 389 -28.24 -22.16 -9.54
CA ALA A 389 -29.52 -21.56 -9.16
C ALA A 389 -29.52 -21.06 -7.72
N GLY A 390 -28.92 -21.82 -6.78
CA GLY A 390 -28.72 -21.38 -5.40
C GLY A 390 -27.86 -20.12 -5.31
N VAL A 391 -26.74 -20.07 -6.04
CA VAL A 391 -25.87 -18.89 -6.11
C VAL A 391 -26.61 -17.68 -6.73
N CYS A 392 -27.40 -17.89 -7.77
CA CYS A 392 -28.22 -16.84 -8.40
C CYS A 392 -29.31 -16.31 -7.47
N LEU A 393 -29.99 -17.18 -6.71
CA LEU A 393 -30.97 -16.76 -5.71
C LEU A 393 -30.32 -15.84 -4.65
N GLN A 394 -29.09 -16.17 -4.26
CA GLN A 394 -28.32 -15.35 -3.33
C GLN A 394 -27.94 -13.98 -3.92
N LEU A 395 -27.73 -13.88 -5.23
CA LEU A 395 -27.53 -12.60 -5.92
C LEU A 395 -28.80 -11.74 -5.95
N LEU A 396 -29.94 -12.33 -6.29
CA LEU A 396 -31.24 -11.62 -6.41
C LEU A 396 -31.67 -10.95 -5.09
N ARG A 397 -31.27 -11.52 -3.96
CA ARG A 397 -31.45 -10.92 -2.63
C ARG A 397 -30.77 -9.55 -2.50
N VAL A 398 -29.54 -9.44 -3.00
CA VAL A 398 -28.74 -8.20 -2.87
C VAL A 398 -29.41 -7.05 -3.63
N ASP A 399 -30.16 -7.35 -4.69
CA ASP A 399 -30.89 -6.35 -5.47
C ASP A 399 -32.28 -6.00 -4.90
N THR A 400 -32.88 -6.87 -4.08
CA THR A 400 -34.16 -6.59 -3.41
C THR A 400 -34.01 -5.79 -2.11
N ASP A 401 -32.85 -5.86 -1.46
CA ASP A 401 -32.49 -4.94 -0.37
C ASP A 401 -32.02 -3.55 -0.91
N ALA A 402 -31.81 -3.42 -2.23
CA ALA A 402 -31.34 -2.20 -2.90
C ALA A 402 -32.39 -1.11 -3.26
N PRO A 403 -33.72 -1.34 -3.36
CA PRO A 403 -34.67 -0.28 -3.70
C PRO A 403 -35.10 0.59 -2.51
N SER A 404 -34.62 0.31 -1.29
CA SER A 404 -34.89 1.12 -0.09
C SER A 404 -33.64 1.59 0.67
N ALA A 405 -32.46 1.05 0.35
CA ALA A 405 -31.17 1.50 0.89
C ALA A 405 -30.52 2.65 0.09
N SER A 406 -31.14 3.10 -1.02
CA SER A 406 -30.73 4.30 -1.76
C SER A 406 -31.38 5.59 -1.24
N SER A 407 -32.16 5.53 -0.15
CA SER A 407 -32.72 6.71 0.54
C SER A 407 -32.63 6.68 2.07
N SER A 408 -32.00 5.66 2.70
CA SER A 408 -31.51 5.80 4.08
C SER A 408 -30.15 6.52 4.06
N SER A 409 -30.26 7.81 3.79
CA SER A 409 -29.38 8.83 4.32
C SER A 409 -28.88 8.45 5.71
N PHE A 410 -27.56 8.57 5.89
CA PHE A 410 -26.91 8.68 7.19
C PHE A 410 -27.64 9.76 8.01
N SER A 411 -28.56 9.34 8.87
CA SER A 411 -29.26 10.24 9.78
C SER A 411 -28.36 10.51 10.99
N SER A 412 -27.93 11.77 11.07
CA SER A 412 -27.32 12.41 12.22
C SER A 412 -28.24 12.28 13.45
N ALA A 413 -27.78 11.58 14.48
CA ALA A 413 -28.31 11.77 15.83
C ALA A 413 -27.52 12.91 16.49
N ALA A 414 -28.15 14.08 16.54
CA ALA A 414 -27.67 15.24 17.28
C ALA A 414 -27.66 14.93 18.78
N ALA A 415 -26.54 15.23 19.43
CA ALA A 415 -26.46 15.36 20.88
C ALA A 415 -25.86 16.73 21.19
N THR A 416 -26.73 17.64 21.61
CA THR A 416 -26.39 18.91 22.24
C THR A 416 -25.90 18.62 23.66
N GLU A 417 -24.71 19.10 24.04
CA GLU A 417 -24.51 19.91 25.25
C GLU A 417 -23.04 20.29 25.48
N THR A 418 -22.91 21.47 26.06
CA THR A 418 -21.77 22.36 26.38
C THR A 418 -20.70 21.79 27.31
N SER A 419 -19.42 22.05 27.02
CA SER A 419 -18.38 22.32 28.03
C SER A 419 -17.09 22.84 27.38
N SER A 420 -16.54 23.91 27.96
CA SER A 420 -15.34 24.62 27.55
C SER A 420 -14.05 23.85 27.85
N ALA A 421 -13.36 23.39 26.80
CA ALA A 421 -11.91 23.19 26.74
C ALA A 421 -11.52 22.99 25.26
N LEU A 422 -10.50 23.70 24.78
CA LEU A 422 -10.02 23.65 23.38
C LEU A 422 -9.79 22.19 22.91
N PRO A 423 -10.53 21.67 21.90
CA PRO A 423 -10.32 20.32 21.41
C PRO A 423 -9.40 20.31 20.19
N VAL A 424 -8.24 19.67 20.33
CA VAL A 424 -7.39 19.28 19.20
C VAL A 424 -7.94 17.95 18.66
N THR A 425 -8.66 18.01 17.54
CA THR A 425 -9.38 16.87 16.93
C THR A 425 -8.62 16.25 15.75
N MET A 426 -8.58 14.91 15.68
CA MET A 426 -8.26 14.20 14.43
C MET A 426 -9.25 14.64 13.34
N PRO A 427 -8.85 14.70 12.06
CA PRO A 427 -9.82 14.87 10.99
C PRO A 427 -10.83 13.71 11.02
N PRO A 428 -12.12 13.98 10.73
CA PRO A 428 -13.06 12.92 10.41
C PRO A 428 -12.52 12.12 9.21
N ALA A 429 -12.76 10.81 9.19
CA ALA A 429 -12.54 10.02 7.98
C ALA A 429 -13.26 10.70 6.80
N PRO A 430 -12.69 10.74 5.58
CA PRO A 430 -13.32 11.37 4.44
C PRO A 430 -14.75 10.81 4.31
N SER A 431 -15.72 11.71 4.46
CA SER A 431 -17.11 11.37 4.25
C SER A 431 -17.28 10.95 2.80
N PRO A 432 -18.12 9.96 2.47
CA PRO A 432 -18.45 9.65 1.07
C PRO A 432 -19.00 10.87 0.29
N ALA A 433 -19.36 11.97 0.97
CA ALA A 433 -19.77 13.23 0.36
C ALA A 433 -18.61 14.11 -0.16
N ASP A 434 -17.40 14.04 0.43
CA ASP A 434 -16.23 14.80 -0.03
C ASP A 434 -14.92 13.98 0.15
N PRO A 435 -14.41 13.34 -0.92
CA PRO A 435 -13.20 12.54 -0.86
C PRO A 435 -11.92 13.36 -0.62
N PHE A 436 -11.97 14.68 -0.81
CA PHE A 436 -10.84 15.58 -0.64
C PHE A 436 -10.92 16.43 0.62
N ALA A 437 -11.84 16.11 1.54
CA ALA A 437 -11.92 16.79 2.83
C ALA A 437 -10.55 16.79 3.55
N THR A 438 -10.14 17.97 3.98
CA THR A 438 -8.88 18.24 4.68
C THR A 438 -9.16 18.62 6.14
N ALA A 439 -8.17 18.49 7.01
CA ALA A 439 -8.32 18.80 8.44
C ALA A 439 -8.41 20.31 8.74
N PHE A 440 -8.00 21.13 7.78
CA PHE A 440 -8.02 22.59 7.82
C PHE A 440 -8.26 23.09 6.39
N SER A 441 -8.94 24.22 6.25
CA SER A 441 -9.19 24.84 4.95
C SER A 441 -7.98 25.62 4.45
N PHE A 442 -8.03 26.12 3.21
CA PHE A 442 -7.00 27.02 2.71
C PHE A 442 -6.86 28.28 3.59
N ASP A 443 -7.97 28.84 4.05
CA ASP A 443 -7.99 30.12 4.77
C ASP A 443 -7.38 30.01 6.18
N ASP A 444 -7.22 28.79 6.70
CA ASP A 444 -6.51 28.49 7.95
C ASP A 444 -4.98 28.43 7.78
N MET A 445 -4.46 28.46 6.54
CA MET A 445 -3.04 28.37 6.24
C MET A 445 -2.36 29.74 6.34
N GLU A 446 -1.19 29.80 7.01
CA GLU A 446 -0.35 31.00 7.00
C GLU A 446 0.85 30.83 6.06
N PHE A 447 1.28 31.93 5.44
CA PHE A 447 2.33 31.97 4.41
C PHE A 447 3.40 33.00 4.79
N ALA A 448 4.66 32.77 4.41
CA ALA A 448 5.80 33.60 4.84
C ALA A 448 5.84 35.06 4.32
N TRP A 449 4.93 35.47 3.44
CA TRP A 449 4.85 36.85 2.90
C TRP A 449 4.42 37.90 3.93
N SER A 450 3.73 37.51 5.00
CA SER A 450 3.26 38.41 6.05
C SER A 450 4.36 38.86 7.02
N HIS A 451 5.59 38.32 6.90
CA HIS A 451 6.63 38.45 7.91
C HIS A 451 7.94 39.12 7.44
N GLY A 452 8.04 39.61 6.20
CA GLY A 452 9.22 40.34 5.69
C GLY A 452 9.77 39.83 4.35
N ASP A 453 11.09 39.99 4.15
CA ASP A 453 11.83 39.70 2.90
C ASP A 453 12.04 38.18 2.68
N VAL A 454 11.22 37.58 1.81
CA VAL A 454 11.35 36.18 1.34
C VAL A 454 12.25 36.13 0.11
N ARG A 455 13.23 35.22 0.10
CA ARG A 455 14.15 35.02 -1.03
C ARG A 455 14.14 33.58 -1.51
N THR A 456 14.22 33.41 -2.82
CA THR A 456 14.21 32.10 -3.49
C THR A 456 15.57 31.83 -4.12
N LEU A 457 15.95 30.56 -4.17
CA LEU A 457 17.25 30.07 -4.66
C LEU A 457 16.96 29.01 -5.71
N CYS A 458 17.33 29.27 -6.96
CA CYS A 458 16.86 28.46 -8.11
C CYS A 458 17.81 27.32 -8.50
N ASP A 459 18.99 27.23 -7.89
CA ASP A 459 19.92 26.12 -8.08
C ASP A 459 20.80 25.84 -6.84
N PHE A 460 21.67 24.84 -6.97
CA PHE A 460 22.57 24.42 -5.89
C PHE A 460 23.64 25.47 -5.56
N ASP A 461 24.11 26.27 -6.52
CA ASP A 461 25.11 27.30 -6.22
C ASP A 461 24.51 28.46 -5.43
N ALA A 462 23.29 28.88 -5.78
CA ALA A 462 22.52 29.84 -5.00
C ALA A 462 22.28 29.31 -3.57
N CYS A 463 21.97 28.01 -3.43
CA CYS A 463 21.85 27.36 -2.12
C CYS A 463 23.17 27.41 -1.32
N LYS A 464 24.30 27.04 -1.93
CA LYS A 464 25.63 27.07 -1.27
C LYS A 464 26.00 28.48 -0.83
N ALA A 465 25.86 29.46 -1.74
CA ALA A 465 26.19 30.86 -1.44
C ALA A 465 25.37 31.38 -0.26
N GLU A 466 24.08 31.05 -0.21
CA GLU A 466 23.20 31.45 0.87
C GLU A 466 23.51 30.75 2.21
N ILE A 467 23.90 29.47 2.18
CA ILE A 467 24.41 28.76 3.37
C ILE A 467 25.62 29.49 3.94
N VAL A 468 26.62 29.81 3.10
CA VAL A 468 27.83 30.55 3.52
C VAL A 468 27.46 31.91 4.11
N ARG A 469 26.57 32.64 3.43
CA ARG A 469 26.10 33.96 3.86
C ARG A 469 25.41 33.90 5.23
N LEU A 470 24.52 32.93 5.44
CA LEU A 470 23.81 32.72 6.70
C LEU A 470 24.77 32.35 7.84
N LEU A 471 25.66 31.37 7.62
CA LEU A 471 26.64 30.94 8.63
C LEU A 471 27.59 32.07 9.06
N ARG A 472 28.02 32.93 8.13
CA ARG A 472 28.84 34.11 8.45
C ARG A 472 28.07 35.18 9.21
N SER A 473 26.81 35.40 8.85
CA SER A 473 25.96 36.41 9.49
C SER A 473 25.51 36.05 10.91
N ALA A 474 25.66 34.79 11.32
CA ALA A 474 25.24 34.33 12.63
C ALA A 474 26.02 35.02 13.77
N THR A 475 25.28 35.54 14.74
CA THR A 475 25.80 36.26 15.90
C THR A 475 25.48 35.60 17.24
N ALA A 476 24.40 34.81 17.32
CA ALA A 476 23.91 34.20 18.55
C ALA A 476 23.79 32.68 18.42
N SER A 477 23.15 32.16 17.36
CA SER A 477 22.94 30.72 17.20
C SER A 477 22.80 30.25 15.75
N ILE A 478 23.15 28.98 15.52
CA ILE A 478 22.99 28.23 14.27
C ILE A 478 22.29 26.90 14.60
N TYR A 479 21.20 26.61 13.90
CA TYR A 479 20.46 25.35 13.98
C TYR A 479 20.37 24.74 12.58
N TYR A 480 21.09 23.65 12.35
CA TYR A 480 21.21 23.01 11.05
C TYR A 480 20.69 21.58 11.07
N SER A 481 19.73 21.27 10.20
CA SER A 481 19.15 19.94 10.01
C SER A 481 19.54 19.41 8.64
N THR A 482 20.06 18.19 8.57
CA THR A 482 20.53 17.59 7.32
C THR A 482 20.38 16.06 7.32
N PHE A 483 20.00 15.52 6.17
CA PHE A 483 20.03 14.07 5.94
C PHE A 483 21.44 13.61 5.56
N LEU A 484 22.17 14.40 4.77
CA LEU A 484 23.54 14.13 4.36
C LEU A 484 24.36 15.42 4.26
N CYS A 485 25.47 15.48 4.99
CA CYS A 485 26.42 16.59 4.88
C CYS A 485 27.85 16.07 4.89
N ASP A 486 28.58 16.36 3.81
CA ASP A 486 30.02 16.39 3.77
C ASP A 486 30.48 17.75 4.32
N PHE A 487 31.02 17.71 5.53
CA PHE A 487 31.43 18.91 6.25
C PHE A 487 32.78 19.47 5.77
N GLU A 488 33.56 18.68 5.02
CA GLU A 488 34.86 19.12 4.48
C GLU A 488 34.71 19.73 3.08
N LEU A 489 33.56 19.53 2.43
CA LEU A 489 33.27 20.14 1.14
C LEU A 489 33.46 21.66 1.19
N VAL A 490 34.30 22.16 0.27
CA VAL A 490 34.55 23.59 0.10
C VAL A 490 33.32 24.24 -0.53
N LEU A 491 32.67 25.12 0.23
CA LEU A 491 31.48 25.84 -0.21
C LEU A 491 31.82 27.14 -0.94
N GLU A 492 32.93 27.77 -0.55
CA GLU A 492 33.40 29.02 -1.14
C GLU A 492 34.85 28.87 -1.62
N PRO A 493 35.07 28.57 -2.91
CA PRO A 493 36.41 28.34 -3.45
C PRO A 493 37.36 29.54 -3.27
N ALA A 494 36.83 30.77 -3.27
CA ALA A 494 37.63 31.99 -3.14
C ALA A 494 38.40 32.09 -1.81
N THR A 495 37.84 31.53 -0.73
CA THR A 495 38.47 31.53 0.60
C THR A 495 38.92 30.14 1.05
N GLY A 496 38.56 29.10 0.30
CA GLY A 496 38.75 27.70 0.72
C GLY A 496 37.85 27.30 1.89
N ALA A 497 36.81 28.09 2.22
CA ALA A 497 35.96 27.82 3.36
C ALA A 497 35.10 26.57 3.14
N SER A 498 35.27 25.59 4.02
CA SER A 498 34.42 24.40 4.12
C SER A 498 33.27 24.63 5.11
N PHE A 499 32.27 23.75 5.09
CA PHE A 499 31.19 23.82 6.09
C PHE A 499 31.75 23.77 7.52
N ALA A 500 32.72 22.87 7.76
CA ALA A 500 33.38 22.73 9.06
C ALA A 500 34.17 23.97 9.47
N SER A 501 34.89 24.63 8.54
CA SER A 501 35.64 25.85 8.85
C SER A 501 34.69 26.99 9.21
N LEU A 502 33.56 27.13 8.50
CA LEU A 502 32.54 28.14 8.80
C LEU A 502 31.91 27.94 10.18
N LEU A 503 31.64 26.69 10.57
CA LEU A 503 31.17 26.38 11.93
C LEU A 503 32.24 26.68 12.99
N ARG A 504 33.52 26.41 12.70
CA ARG A 504 34.63 26.75 13.59
C ARG A 504 34.74 28.26 13.81
N ASP A 505 34.62 29.04 12.74
CA ASP A 505 34.60 30.50 12.82
C ASP A 505 33.40 31.00 13.63
N ALA A 506 32.23 30.39 13.46
CA ALA A 506 31.04 30.74 14.23
C ALA A 506 31.22 30.46 15.73
N VAL A 507 31.75 29.29 16.09
CA VAL A 507 32.05 28.95 17.49
C VAL A 507 33.11 29.90 18.07
N ALA A 508 34.12 30.30 17.28
CA ALA A 508 35.12 31.28 17.70
C ALA A 508 34.51 32.68 17.95
N ARG A 509 33.45 33.05 17.21
CA ARG A 509 32.63 34.26 17.46
C ARG A 509 31.68 34.13 18.66
N GLY A 510 31.63 32.97 19.33
CA GLY A 510 30.74 32.72 20.46
C GLY A 510 29.33 32.26 20.08
N VAL A 511 29.08 31.95 18.80
CA VAL A 511 27.79 31.47 18.30
C VAL A 511 27.50 30.05 18.80
N GLN A 512 26.30 29.79 19.30
CA GLN A 512 25.87 28.44 19.69
C GLN A 512 25.48 27.63 18.45
N VAL A 513 26.09 26.46 18.25
CA VAL A 513 25.85 25.63 17.06
C VAL A 513 25.15 24.34 17.44
N HIS A 514 24.00 24.08 16.82
CA HIS A 514 23.21 22.87 16.94
C HIS A 514 23.08 22.21 15.57
N VAL A 515 23.39 20.91 15.50
CA VAL A 515 23.31 20.11 14.27
C VAL A 515 22.43 18.89 14.54
N LEU A 516 21.30 18.80 13.85
CA LEU A 516 20.45 17.61 13.79
C LEU A 516 20.82 16.79 12.54
N TYR A 517 21.20 15.53 12.76
CA TYR A 517 21.89 14.73 11.77
C TYR A 517 21.34 13.30 11.66
N ASN A 518 21.37 12.74 10.46
CA ASN A 518 21.12 11.32 10.22
C ASN A 518 22.41 10.49 10.43
N PRO A 519 22.48 9.62 11.46
CA PRO A 519 23.72 8.91 11.81
C PRO A 519 23.92 7.60 11.02
N VAL A 520 23.07 7.30 10.03
CA VAL A 520 23.09 6.03 9.29
C VAL A 520 24.12 6.09 8.16
N GLY A 521 25.31 5.51 8.42
CA GLY A 521 26.46 5.56 7.52
C GLY A 521 26.26 4.93 6.13
N ASP A 522 25.28 4.04 5.96
CA ASP A 522 24.97 3.39 4.68
C ASP A 522 24.60 4.38 3.57
N TYR A 523 24.15 5.58 3.94
CA TYR A 523 23.82 6.67 3.02
C TYR A 523 25.02 7.58 2.69
N GLY A 524 26.25 7.17 2.99
CA GLY A 524 27.45 7.99 2.76
C GLY A 524 27.66 9.11 3.78
N THR A 525 27.03 8.99 4.96
CA THR A 525 27.12 9.97 6.05
C THR A 525 28.28 9.62 7.00
N PRO A 526 29.12 10.57 7.43
CA PRO A 526 30.10 10.33 8.49
C PRO A 526 29.51 9.70 9.76
N THR A 527 30.19 8.69 10.32
CA THR A 527 29.78 8.15 11.63
C THR A 527 29.81 9.24 12.70
N LEU A 528 28.97 9.13 13.75
CA LEU A 528 28.98 10.09 14.87
C LEU A 528 30.37 10.27 15.49
N ALA A 529 31.19 9.23 15.54
CA ALA A 529 32.56 9.30 16.03
C ALA A 529 33.47 10.10 15.10
N ALA A 530 33.34 9.93 13.78
CA ALA A 530 34.08 10.73 12.80
C ALA A 530 33.62 12.19 12.83
N LEU A 531 32.31 12.43 12.87
CA LEU A 531 31.73 13.77 12.91
C LEU A 531 32.19 14.56 14.16
N ARG A 532 32.27 13.90 15.32
CA ARG A 532 32.80 14.50 16.57
C ARG A 532 34.28 14.91 16.48
N ARG A 533 35.09 14.26 15.64
CA ARG A 533 36.49 14.64 15.41
C ARG A 533 36.62 15.83 14.46
N LEU A 534 35.67 15.95 13.55
CA LEU A 534 35.67 16.94 12.48
C LEU A 534 35.11 18.30 12.94
N LEU A 535 34.06 18.27 13.75
CA LEU A 535 33.39 19.47 14.26
C LEU A 535 34.14 20.10 15.45
N PRO A 536 34.11 21.44 15.60
CA PRO A 536 34.73 22.12 16.74
C PRO A 536 34.08 21.73 18.08
N PRO A 537 34.82 21.83 19.21
CA PRO A 537 34.25 21.63 20.53
C PRO A 537 33.10 22.63 20.78
N ARG A 538 32.14 22.26 21.63
CA ARG A 538 30.90 23.01 21.96
C ARG A 538 29.78 22.94 20.90
N VAL A 539 29.96 22.26 19.77
CA VAL A 539 28.82 21.96 18.88
C VAL A 539 27.88 20.96 19.55
N HIS A 540 26.59 21.26 19.56
CA HIS A 540 25.54 20.37 20.04
C HIS A 540 25.06 19.47 18.89
N LEU A 541 25.30 18.17 19.00
CA LEU A 541 24.87 17.17 18.03
C LEU A 541 23.62 16.46 18.52
N ALA A 542 22.57 16.49 17.71
CA ALA A 542 21.35 15.71 17.86
C ALA A 542 21.20 14.73 16.70
N TRP A 543 20.64 13.57 16.97
CA TRP A 543 20.33 12.59 15.94
C TRP A 543 19.11 11.76 16.33
N SER A 544 18.36 11.33 15.32
CA SER A 544 17.20 10.46 15.50
C SER A 544 17.47 9.11 14.88
N VAL A 545 17.29 8.03 15.67
CA VAL A 545 17.36 6.65 15.17
C VAL A 545 16.01 6.00 15.36
N SER A 546 15.58 5.26 14.35
CA SER A 546 14.37 4.44 14.39
C SER A 546 14.69 2.99 14.74
N ASP A 547 13.72 2.29 15.30
CA ASP A 547 13.73 0.85 15.50
C ASP A 547 13.49 0.05 14.20
N LEU A 548 13.02 0.70 13.13
CA LEU A 548 12.65 0.05 11.88
C LEU A 548 13.81 0.01 10.88
N GLY A 549 14.21 -1.19 10.48
CA GLY A 549 15.19 -1.44 9.41
C GLY A 549 14.58 -2.27 8.27
N PRO A 550 15.36 -2.61 7.23
CA PRO A 550 14.90 -3.49 6.18
C PRO A 550 14.50 -4.86 6.75
N SER A 551 13.38 -5.38 6.25
CA SER A 551 12.87 -6.72 6.59
C SER A 551 13.90 -7.79 6.18
N ALA A 552 13.73 -9.01 6.69
CA ALA A 552 14.60 -10.13 6.32
C ALA A 552 14.68 -10.32 4.79
N LEU A 553 13.56 -10.14 4.08
CA LEU A 553 13.51 -10.21 2.63
C LEU A 553 14.16 -8.98 1.99
N THR A 554 13.87 -7.78 2.49
CA THR A 554 14.39 -6.53 1.92
C THR A 554 15.91 -6.40 2.07
N ARG A 555 16.51 -7.00 3.11
CA ARG A 555 17.97 -7.08 3.28
C ARG A 555 18.66 -7.84 2.15
N CYS A 556 17.98 -8.75 1.46
CA CYS A 556 18.54 -9.42 0.28
C CYS A 556 18.66 -8.48 -0.93
N PHE A 557 17.96 -7.34 -0.92
CA PHE A 557 17.85 -6.43 -2.06
C PHE A 557 18.29 -4.99 -1.75
N SER A 558 18.63 -4.71 -0.48
CA SER A 558 19.04 -3.40 0.01
C SER A 558 20.42 -3.51 0.65
N ASN A 559 21.28 -2.56 0.31
CA ASN A 559 22.59 -2.42 0.94
C ASN A 559 22.51 -1.70 2.31
N ASN A 560 21.32 -1.24 2.70
CA ASN A 560 21.14 -0.49 3.92
C ASN A 560 20.96 -1.45 5.10
N SER A 561 21.74 -1.27 6.16
CA SER A 561 21.58 -1.94 7.44
C SER A 561 20.41 -1.36 8.24
N ARG A 562 20.12 -0.06 8.06
CA ARG A 562 19.02 0.67 8.68
C ARG A 562 18.46 1.72 7.72
N TYR A 563 17.20 2.12 7.92
CA TYR A 563 16.64 3.23 7.16
C TYR A 563 16.97 4.57 7.84
N GLY A 564 17.44 5.52 7.05
CA GLY A 564 17.53 6.92 7.44
C GLY A 564 16.17 7.56 7.24
N PHE A 565 15.49 7.92 8.32
CA PHE A 565 14.17 8.55 8.23
C PHE A 565 14.21 10.05 8.56
N HIS A 566 15.38 10.56 8.96
CA HIS A 566 15.55 11.99 9.23
C HIS A 566 15.76 12.76 7.93
N HIS A 567 14.69 13.24 7.31
CA HIS A 567 14.76 13.82 5.95
C HIS A 567 14.53 15.35 5.91
N GLN A 568 14.43 16.01 7.07
CA GLN A 568 14.26 17.47 7.20
C GLN A 568 15.55 18.21 6.90
N LYS A 569 15.48 19.22 6.05
CA LYS A 569 16.65 19.97 5.58
C LYS A 569 16.42 21.47 5.72
N TYR A 570 17.04 22.07 6.72
CA TYR A 570 16.91 23.49 7.01
C TYR A 570 18.09 24.06 7.78
N LEU A 571 18.29 25.38 7.65
CA LEU A 571 19.29 26.15 8.37
C LEU A 571 18.61 27.38 8.98
N CYS A 572 18.56 27.46 10.31
CA CYS A 572 18.04 28.61 11.03
C CYS A 572 19.17 29.34 11.76
N VAL A 573 19.21 30.67 11.64
CA VAL A 573 20.24 31.53 12.22
C VAL A 573 19.58 32.57 13.12
N ASP A 574 20.12 32.69 14.34
CA ASP A 574 19.76 33.67 15.38
C ASP A 574 18.27 33.69 15.77
N GLY A 575 17.52 32.64 15.40
CA GLY A 575 16.05 32.63 15.51
C GLY A 575 15.36 33.69 14.64
N ALA A 576 16.09 34.31 13.70
CA ALA A 576 15.63 35.45 12.91
C ALA A 576 15.34 35.09 11.45
N ARG A 577 16.14 34.19 10.85
CA ARG A 577 15.92 33.68 9.49
C ARG A 577 16.01 32.16 9.46
N ILE A 578 15.21 31.56 8.57
CA ILE A 578 15.26 30.14 8.28
C ILE A 578 15.35 29.93 6.77
N MET A 579 16.29 29.11 6.35
CA MET A 579 16.38 28.55 5.01
C MET A 579 15.82 27.13 5.04
N VAL A 580 14.85 26.83 4.19
CA VAL A 580 14.33 25.48 3.97
C VAL A 580 14.74 25.07 2.56
N THR A 581 15.39 23.92 2.40
CA THR A 581 15.96 23.48 1.12
C THR A 581 15.92 21.96 0.97
N GLY A 582 16.06 21.44 -0.26
CA GLY A 582 16.18 20.01 -0.51
C GLY A 582 17.65 19.62 -0.57
N CYS A 583 18.49 20.64 -0.65
CA CYS A 583 19.93 20.59 -0.73
C CYS A 583 20.53 19.99 0.54
N ASP A 584 21.10 18.80 0.37
CA ASP A 584 22.14 18.27 1.23
C ASP A 584 23.51 18.69 0.67
N VAL A 585 24.49 18.94 1.54
CA VAL A 585 25.83 19.41 1.14
C VAL A 585 26.72 18.20 0.85
N ASN A 586 26.97 17.85 -0.42
CA ASN A 586 28.00 16.86 -0.81
C ASN A 586 28.45 17.06 -2.29
N GLU A 587 29.40 16.22 -2.73
CA GLU A 587 29.98 16.23 -4.09
C GLU A 587 29.05 15.73 -5.22
N GLU A 588 27.92 15.09 -4.88
CA GLU A 588 26.92 14.61 -5.84
C GLU A 588 26.02 15.74 -6.38
N ARG A 589 26.15 16.97 -5.85
CA ARG A 589 25.34 18.12 -6.25
C ARG A 589 26.25 19.18 -6.83
N ASN A 590 25.82 19.79 -7.93
CA ASN A 590 26.55 20.86 -8.59
C ASN A 590 25.55 21.89 -9.14
N GLY A 591 26.05 23.05 -9.54
CA GLY A 591 25.25 24.14 -10.11
C GLY A 591 24.44 23.74 -11.33
N TRP A 592 23.47 24.59 -11.70
CA TRP A 592 22.63 24.35 -12.88
C TRP A 592 23.49 24.06 -14.13
N LEU A 593 23.15 22.97 -14.82
CA LEU A 593 23.86 22.46 -16.01
C LEU A 593 25.39 22.25 -15.83
N ARG A 594 25.84 21.97 -14.60
CA ARG A 594 27.17 21.42 -14.33
C ARG A 594 27.06 19.96 -13.92
N ARG A 595 27.86 19.10 -14.54
CA ARG A 595 27.89 17.67 -14.16
C ARG A 595 28.46 17.52 -12.76
N ASN A 596 27.84 16.66 -11.96
CA ASN A 596 28.33 16.26 -10.65
C ASN A 596 29.39 15.13 -10.77
N ALA A 597 29.90 14.67 -9.63
CA ALA A 597 30.86 13.56 -9.57
C ALA A 597 30.33 12.24 -10.18
N LEU A 598 29.00 12.09 -10.27
CA LEU A 598 28.32 10.91 -10.85
C LEU A 598 28.01 11.07 -12.35
N GLY A 599 28.40 12.18 -12.97
CA GLY A 599 28.31 12.40 -14.41
C GLY A 599 26.97 12.89 -14.94
N TYR A 600 26.03 13.36 -14.10
CA TYR A 600 24.74 13.93 -14.52
C TYR A 600 24.48 15.32 -13.90
N TYR A 601 23.41 16.00 -14.32
CA TYR A 601 23.07 17.37 -13.86
C TYR A 601 22.10 17.32 -12.68
N TRP A 602 22.15 18.32 -11.79
CA TRP A 602 21.31 18.38 -10.59
C TRP A 602 20.42 19.63 -10.59
N HIS A 603 19.15 19.49 -10.20
CA HIS A 603 18.18 20.57 -10.08
C HIS A 603 17.60 20.63 -8.67
N GLU A 604 17.66 21.79 -8.03
CA GLU A 604 17.26 22.00 -6.63
C GLU A 604 16.77 23.44 -6.41
N VAL A 605 15.83 23.62 -5.46
CA VAL A 605 15.27 24.92 -5.10
C VAL A 605 15.27 25.12 -3.58
N GLY A 606 15.78 26.26 -3.14
CA GLY A 606 15.76 26.70 -1.75
C GLY A 606 14.88 27.94 -1.54
N VAL A 607 14.43 28.13 -0.30
CA VAL A 607 13.71 29.35 0.11
C VAL A 607 14.21 29.82 1.47
N VAL A 608 14.36 31.13 1.62
CA VAL A 608 14.72 31.79 2.87
C VAL A 608 13.61 32.72 3.29
N ALA A 609 13.19 32.61 4.54
CA ALA A 609 12.16 33.45 5.12
C ALA A 609 12.54 33.92 6.53
N PRO A 610 11.91 35.00 7.01
CA PRO A 610 11.93 35.37 8.41
C PRO A 610 11.44 34.22 9.31
N CYS A 611 12.06 34.06 10.47
CA CYS A 611 11.68 33.05 11.45
C CYS A 611 10.83 33.71 12.55
N SER A 612 9.56 33.32 12.66
CA SER A 612 8.69 33.83 13.71
C SER A 612 9.05 33.24 15.09
N ALA A 613 8.62 33.87 16.18
CA ALA A 613 8.85 33.34 17.53
C ALA A 613 8.30 31.91 17.72
N LYS A 614 7.15 31.60 17.11
CA LYS A 614 6.55 30.26 17.13
C LYS A 614 7.44 29.25 16.37
N MET A 615 7.91 29.62 15.18
CA MET A 615 8.82 28.77 14.39
C MET A 615 10.13 28.54 15.15
N TRP A 616 10.70 29.58 15.75
CA TRP A 616 11.92 29.50 16.54
C TRP A 616 11.79 28.55 17.73
N HIS A 617 10.69 28.66 18.48
CA HIS A 617 10.40 27.74 19.58
C HIS A 617 10.36 26.28 19.11
N TRP A 618 9.69 26.02 17.97
CA TRP A 618 9.65 24.68 17.38
C TRP A 618 11.03 24.20 16.93
N VAL A 619 11.82 25.03 16.23
CA VAL A 619 13.18 24.68 15.75
C VAL A 619 14.08 24.27 16.92
N ARG A 620 14.05 25.02 18.02
CA ARG A 620 14.78 24.70 19.25
C ARG A 620 14.32 23.37 19.84
N ALA A 621 13.01 23.20 20.02
CA ALA A 621 12.45 21.97 20.53
C ALA A 621 12.80 20.77 19.63
N ASN A 622 12.88 20.95 18.31
CA ASN A 622 13.23 19.89 17.37
C ASN A 622 14.66 19.37 17.59
N HIS A 623 15.61 20.24 17.95
CA HIS A 623 17.01 19.87 18.18
C HIS A 623 17.33 19.43 19.62
N VAL A 624 16.69 20.05 20.61
CA VAL A 624 17.11 19.91 22.03
C VAL A 624 16.24 18.92 22.82
N GLY A 625 15.10 18.49 22.27
CA GLY A 625 14.05 17.82 23.06
C GLY A 625 13.08 18.86 23.63
N ALA A 626 11.86 18.44 23.99
CA ALA A 626 10.84 19.36 24.51
C ALA A 626 10.99 19.33 26.02
N GLU A 627 11.20 20.49 26.64
CA GLU A 627 11.11 20.63 28.09
C GLU A 627 9.64 20.53 28.50
N SER A 628 9.04 19.35 28.51
CA SER A 628 7.77 19.09 29.21
C SER A 628 7.46 17.60 29.36
N GLU A 629 7.41 17.20 30.63
CA GLU A 629 6.55 16.21 31.30
C GLU A 629 6.49 14.76 30.74
N LEU A 630 6.97 13.83 31.58
CA LEU A 630 7.20 12.39 31.35
C LEU A 630 8.47 12.05 30.55
N SER A 631 9.63 12.27 31.16
CA SER A 631 10.85 11.56 30.73
C SER A 631 11.59 10.97 31.92
N ASP A 632 11.71 9.64 31.95
CA ASP A 632 12.78 8.92 32.65
C ASP A 632 14.12 9.36 32.02
N SER A 633 14.63 10.51 32.48
CA SER A 633 15.90 11.06 32.03
C SER A 633 17.03 10.34 32.75
N VAL A 634 17.64 9.36 32.07
CA VAL A 634 18.86 8.72 32.59
C VAL A 634 20.06 9.52 32.10
N SER A 635 20.55 10.45 32.91
CA SER A 635 21.81 11.15 32.66
C SER A 635 22.99 10.34 33.21
N SER A 636 23.51 9.41 32.42
CA SER A 636 24.83 8.83 32.66
C SER A 636 25.72 9.19 31.47
N SER A 637 26.84 9.88 31.71
CA SER A 637 27.90 10.25 30.74
C SER A 637 27.79 11.55 29.89
N GLY A 638 26.95 12.54 30.24
CA GLY A 638 26.89 13.80 29.47
C GLY A 638 26.16 13.70 28.12
N VAL A 639 25.45 12.60 27.91
CA VAL A 639 24.51 12.37 26.81
C VAL A 639 23.10 12.48 27.37
N THR A 640 22.27 13.34 26.79
CA THR A 640 20.85 13.44 27.14
C THR A 640 20.05 12.65 26.12
N ARG A 641 19.34 11.62 26.57
CA ARG A 641 18.44 10.82 25.71
C ARG A 641 17.01 11.29 25.90
N HIS A 642 16.38 11.71 24.81
CA HIS A 642 14.96 12.04 24.78
C HIS A 642 14.24 11.03 23.90
N ARG A 643 13.50 10.11 24.51
CA ARG A 643 12.67 9.19 23.76
C ARG A 643 11.44 9.93 23.23
N ARG A 644 11.37 10.15 21.91
CA ARG A 644 10.28 10.89 21.26
C ARG A 644 9.51 10.02 20.29
N ARG A 645 8.25 9.74 20.62
CA ARG A 645 7.32 9.14 19.65
C ARG A 645 6.84 10.22 18.67
N HIS A 646 7.67 10.54 17.67
CA HIS A 646 7.22 11.30 16.51
C HIS A 646 6.03 10.55 15.89
N TYR A 647 4.91 11.24 15.65
CA TYR A 647 3.63 10.69 15.14
C TYR A 647 2.73 9.98 16.16
N ALA A 648 2.76 10.34 17.45
CA ALA A 648 1.48 10.43 18.17
C ALA A 648 0.68 11.58 17.56
N PRO A 649 -0.62 11.40 17.23
CA PRO A 649 -1.36 12.34 16.39
C PRO A 649 -1.45 13.80 16.86
N PHE A 650 -0.85 14.17 17.99
CA PHE A 650 -1.13 15.42 18.69
C PHE A 650 0.07 16.11 19.38
N GLN A 651 1.32 15.74 19.08
CA GLN A 651 2.48 16.45 19.64
C GLN A 651 3.45 16.99 18.57
N SER A 652 3.69 18.31 18.66
CA SER A 652 4.73 19.15 18.01
C SER A 652 4.81 19.18 16.47
N ALA A 653 3.69 19.28 15.76
CA ALA A 653 3.75 19.71 14.35
C ALA A 653 4.29 21.16 14.27
N PRO A 654 5.13 21.50 13.26
CA PRO A 654 5.64 22.85 13.12
C PRO A 654 4.49 23.85 12.92
N PRO A 655 4.57 25.06 13.48
CA PRO A 655 3.56 26.09 13.24
C PRO A 655 3.65 26.60 11.80
N PHE A 656 2.53 27.02 11.21
CA PHE A 656 2.60 27.73 9.93
C PHE A 656 3.51 28.98 10.05
N PRO A 657 4.16 29.41 8.95
CA PRO A 657 4.13 28.85 7.59
C PRO A 657 4.94 27.56 7.38
N LEU A 658 5.55 26.98 8.42
CA LEU A 658 6.18 25.67 8.32
C LEU A 658 5.13 24.55 8.34
N VAL A 659 5.35 23.55 7.51
CA VAL A 659 4.53 22.33 7.45
C VAL A 659 5.44 21.12 7.57
N ALA A 660 5.02 20.11 8.32
CA ALA A 660 5.72 18.83 8.35
C ALA A 660 5.00 17.85 7.43
N GLY A 661 5.77 16.93 6.86
CA GLY A 661 5.25 15.82 6.07
C GLY A 661 4.15 15.02 6.78
N GLY A 662 3.54 14.14 6.01
CA GLY A 662 2.39 13.34 6.36
C GLY A 662 1.09 14.05 6.04
N TRP A 663 0.05 13.79 6.83
CA TRP A 663 -1.30 14.33 6.56
C TRP A 663 -1.35 15.86 6.52
N ARG A 664 -0.49 16.57 7.28
CA ARG A 664 -0.57 18.03 7.37
C ARG A 664 -0.06 18.68 6.09
N GLU A 665 1.09 18.25 5.59
CA GLU A 665 1.61 18.74 4.32
C GLU A 665 0.77 18.26 3.14
N GLU A 666 0.31 17.00 3.14
CA GLU A 666 -0.58 16.48 2.10
C GLU A 666 -1.89 17.28 2.01
N ASN A 667 -2.53 17.60 3.14
CA ASN A 667 -3.72 18.47 3.16
C ASN A 667 -3.42 19.87 2.63
N ALA A 668 -2.25 20.45 2.94
CA ALA A 668 -1.85 21.75 2.41
C ALA A 668 -1.68 21.70 0.89
N MET A 669 -1.07 20.63 0.36
CA MET A 669 -0.95 20.42 -1.09
C MET A 669 -2.32 20.24 -1.77
N VAL A 670 -3.21 19.44 -1.19
CA VAL A 670 -4.57 19.23 -1.70
C VAL A 670 -5.36 20.54 -1.72
N ASN A 671 -5.31 21.33 -0.64
CA ASN A 671 -5.96 22.64 -0.57
C ASN A 671 -5.42 23.61 -1.62
N LEU A 672 -4.09 23.66 -1.81
CA LEU A 672 -3.45 24.49 -2.84
C LEU A 672 -3.92 24.10 -4.24
N ILE A 673 -3.88 22.81 -4.57
CA ILE A 673 -4.25 22.28 -5.89
C ILE A 673 -5.74 22.53 -6.18
N LEU A 674 -6.63 22.24 -5.23
CA LEU A 674 -8.07 22.37 -5.47
C LEU A 674 -8.53 23.83 -5.55
N ARG A 675 -7.78 24.78 -4.97
CA ARG A 675 -8.05 26.22 -5.06
C ARG A 675 -7.48 26.88 -6.32
N ALA A 676 -6.49 26.27 -6.97
CA ALA A 676 -5.82 26.80 -8.16
C ALA A 676 -6.82 27.30 -9.20
N GLN A 677 -6.60 28.44 -9.85
CA GLN A 677 -7.52 29.00 -10.86
C GLN A 677 -6.98 28.83 -12.27
N HIS A 678 -5.68 28.97 -12.46
CA HIS A 678 -5.01 29.09 -13.76
C HIS A 678 -3.95 28.01 -13.98
N SER A 679 -3.10 27.75 -12.98
CA SER A 679 -2.01 26.81 -13.19
C SER A 679 -1.46 26.15 -11.93
N VAL A 680 -0.92 24.95 -12.12
CA VAL A 680 -0.16 24.21 -11.11
C VAL A 680 1.17 23.76 -11.72
N GLN A 681 2.27 24.09 -11.07
CA GLN A 681 3.58 23.52 -11.35
C GLN A 681 4.01 22.69 -10.15
N LEU A 682 4.20 21.39 -10.37
CA LEU A 682 4.63 20.45 -9.35
C LEU A 682 5.93 19.80 -9.80
N GLU A 683 7.00 20.01 -9.04
CA GLU A 683 8.29 19.36 -9.20
C GLU A 683 8.46 18.38 -8.04
N ASN A 684 8.79 17.13 -8.33
CA ASN A 684 9.05 16.16 -7.28
C ASN A 684 10.08 15.12 -7.69
N GLN A 685 11.01 14.78 -6.79
CA GLN A 685 12.05 13.78 -7.07
C GLN A 685 11.49 12.39 -7.36
N ILE A 686 10.56 11.95 -6.52
CA ILE A 686 9.87 10.66 -6.60
C ILE A 686 8.41 10.89 -6.95
N LEU A 687 7.81 10.02 -7.78
CA LEU A 687 6.39 10.08 -8.14
C LEU A 687 5.72 8.73 -7.87
N ILE A 688 5.02 8.63 -6.74
CA ILE A 688 4.21 7.47 -6.32
C ILE A 688 2.90 8.00 -5.71
N SER A 689 1.91 8.24 -6.57
CA SER A 689 0.63 8.83 -6.17
C SER A 689 -0.52 8.36 -7.06
N GLY A 690 -1.73 8.35 -6.50
CA GLY A 690 -2.96 7.87 -7.14
C GLY A 690 -3.36 6.46 -6.73
N GLY A 691 -4.60 6.06 -7.04
CA GLY A 691 -5.09 4.71 -6.77
C GLY A 691 -5.20 4.35 -5.29
N SER A 692 -5.45 3.07 -5.00
CA SER A 692 -5.69 2.58 -3.62
C SER A 692 -4.44 2.07 -2.90
N MET A 693 -3.28 2.06 -3.57
CA MET A 693 -2.01 1.58 -2.97
C MET A 693 -1.27 2.66 -2.18
N GLN A 694 -1.61 3.93 -2.40
CA GLN A 694 -1.08 5.07 -1.66
C GLN A 694 -2.24 5.81 -0.98
N HIS A 695 -1.97 6.45 0.15
CA HIS A 695 -2.93 7.25 0.90
C HIS A 695 -2.93 8.70 0.44
N ASN A 696 -1.79 9.21 -0.06
CA ASN A 696 -1.69 10.60 -0.52
C ASN A 696 -2.59 10.84 -1.74
N ARG A 697 -3.33 11.96 -1.75
CA ARG A 697 -4.36 12.28 -2.75
C ARG A 697 -3.93 13.32 -3.78
N VAL A 698 -2.62 13.59 -3.89
CA VAL A 698 -2.10 14.71 -4.69
C VAL A 698 -2.42 14.55 -6.19
N CYS A 699 -2.14 13.38 -6.80
CA CYS A 699 -2.48 13.14 -8.21
C CYS A 699 -4.00 13.12 -8.44
N ASP A 700 -4.78 12.57 -7.52
CA ASP A 700 -6.25 12.57 -7.63
C ASP A 700 -6.81 14.00 -7.54
N ALA A 701 -6.23 14.87 -6.70
CA ALA A 701 -6.60 16.28 -6.58
C ALA A 701 -6.26 17.06 -7.86
N LEU A 702 -5.14 16.77 -8.53
CA LEU A 702 -4.80 17.37 -9.83
C LEU A 702 -5.87 17.03 -10.87
N ILE A 703 -6.24 15.75 -10.98
CA ILE A 703 -7.25 15.29 -11.95
C ILE A 703 -8.63 15.87 -11.61
N GLU A 704 -9.01 15.90 -10.33
CA GLU A 704 -10.25 16.55 -9.88
C GLU A 704 -10.28 18.02 -10.29
N ARG A 705 -9.17 18.74 -10.09
CA ARG A 705 -9.11 20.15 -10.46
C ARG A 705 -9.19 20.36 -11.97
N ILE A 706 -8.51 19.53 -12.76
CA ILE A 706 -8.58 19.55 -14.23
C ILE A 706 -10.01 19.29 -14.71
N ASP A 707 -10.70 18.29 -14.14
CA ASP A 707 -12.09 17.99 -14.48
C ASP A 707 -13.02 19.18 -14.20
N ARG A 708 -12.85 19.86 -13.07
CA ARG A 708 -13.59 21.10 -12.76
C ARG A 708 -13.32 22.22 -13.78
N ALA A 709 -12.06 22.41 -14.19
CA ALA A 709 -11.71 23.39 -15.22
C ALA A 709 -12.37 23.05 -16.55
N HIS A 710 -12.28 21.77 -16.96
CA HIS A 710 -12.83 21.30 -18.22
C HIS A 710 -14.34 21.48 -18.29
N LYS A 711 -15.07 21.08 -17.24
CA LYS A 711 -16.52 21.26 -17.14
C LYS A 711 -16.94 22.73 -17.15
N ALA A 712 -16.13 23.60 -16.56
CA ALA A 712 -16.37 25.04 -16.55
C ALA A 712 -15.91 25.74 -17.84
N GLY A 713 -15.20 25.05 -18.74
CA GLY A 713 -14.60 25.66 -19.94
C GLY A 713 -13.48 26.66 -19.60
N HIS A 714 -12.87 26.55 -18.42
CA HIS A 714 -11.80 27.44 -17.98
C HIS A 714 -10.45 26.98 -18.55
N GLU A 715 -9.62 27.95 -18.91
CA GLU A 715 -8.22 27.69 -19.22
C GLU A 715 -7.45 27.34 -17.93
N PHE A 716 -6.84 26.16 -17.90
CA PHE A 716 -6.11 25.66 -16.75
C PHE A 716 -4.96 24.76 -17.21
N HIS A 717 -3.78 24.90 -16.62
CA HIS A 717 -2.60 24.17 -17.08
C HIS A 717 -1.77 23.60 -15.93
N VAL A 718 -1.36 22.35 -16.06
CA VAL A 718 -0.57 21.61 -15.06
C VAL A 718 0.73 21.13 -15.67
N LEU A 719 1.85 21.52 -15.06
CA LEU A 719 3.19 21.01 -15.35
C LEU A 719 3.66 20.14 -14.18
N LEU A 720 3.82 18.83 -14.41
CA LEU A 720 4.34 17.88 -13.44
C LEU A 720 5.73 17.42 -13.87
N LEU A 721 6.78 17.83 -13.17
CA LEU A 721 8.17 17.43 -13.41
C LEU A 721 8.61 16.37 -12.40
N SER A 722 9.08 15.23 -12.90
CA SER A 722 9.65 14.16 -12.07
C SER A 722 10.74 13.40 -12.82
N ASN A 723 11.56 12.64 -12.09
CA ASN A 723 12.52 11.73 -12.70
C ASN A 723 11.81 10.50 -13.28
N ALA A 724 12.24 10.01 -14.45
CA ALA A 724 11.75 8.76 -15.03
C ALA A 724 12.39 7.50 -14.39
N ALA A 725 13.51 7.69 -13.69
CA ALA A 725 14.22 6.68 -12.91
C ALA A 725 15.16 7.37 -11.91
N GLN A 726 15.58 6.67 -10.86
CA GLN A 726 16.63 7.13 -9.93
C GLN A 726 17.96 6.49 -10.35
N GLN A 727 18.76 7.16 -11.19
CA GLN A 727 19.97 6.55 -11.78
C GLN A 727 21.11 6.35 -10.77
N ASP A 728 21.13 7.17 -9.73
CA ASP A 728 22.09 7.15 -8.64
C ASP A 728 21.83 6.04 -7.62
N GLU A 729 20.68 5.38 -7.70
CA GLU A 729 20.36 4.27 -6.82
C GLU A 729 21.19 3.02 -7.20
N PRO A 730 22.09 2.54 -6.32
CA PRO A 730 22.98 1.43 -6.64
C PRO A 730 22.21 0.11 -6.85
N SER A 731 21.09 -0.09 -6.14
CA SER A 731 20.29 -1.31 -6.29
C SER A 731 19.52 -1.31 -7.61
N HIS A 732 19.83 -2.27 -8.47
CA HIS A 732 19.06 -2.52 -9.70
C HIS A 732 17.58 -2.77 -9.44
N VAL A 733 17.26 -3.42 -8.32
CA VAL A 733 15.88 -3.72 -7.91
C VAL A 733 15.16 -2.43 -7.53
N THR A 734 15.78 -1.56 -6.74
CA THR A 734 15.20 -0.25 -6.38
C THR A 734 15.05 0.64 -7.62
N ARG A 735 16.00 0.63 -8.56
CA ARG A 735 15.87 1.33 -9.85
C ARG A 735 14.67 0.86 -10.65
N PHE A 736 14.51 -0.46 -10.76
CA PHE A 736 13.35 -1.06 -11.43
C PHE A 736 12.03 -0.65 -10.74
N TYR A 737 11.99 -0.68 -9.40
CA TYR A 737 10.85 -0.23 -8.63
C TYR A 737 10.50 1.24 -8.90
N CYS A 738 11.48 2.15 -8.89
CA CYS A 738 11.25 3.57 -9.18
C CYS A 738 10.64 3.77 -10.58
N THR A 739 11.17 3.07 -11.59
CA THR A 739 10.58 3.11 -12.95
C THR A 739 9.16 2.55 -12.98
N LEU A 740 8.92 1.46 -12.27
CA LEU A 740 7.60 0.85 -12.16
C LEU A 740 6.60 1.78 -11.46
N ALA A 741 7.02 2.51 -10.44
CA ALA A 741 6.18 3.42 -9.68
C ALA A 741 5.79 4.66 -10.49
N VAL A 742 6.70 5.18 -11.33
CA VAL A 742 6.39 6.23 -12.30
C VAL A 742 5.38 5.73 -13.34
N GLN A 743 5.62 4.56 -13.94
CA GLN A 743 4.68 3.93 -14.88
C GLN A 743 3.29 3.79 -14.25
N TRP A 744 3.24 3.29 -13.02
CA TRP A 744 2.00 3.07 -12.28
C TRP A 744 1.25 4.38 -11.99
N SER A 745 1.94 5.44 -11.57
CA SER A 745 1.33 6.74 -11.29
C SER A 745 0.77 7.39 -12.56
N LEU A 746 1.49 7.27 -13.70
CA LEU A 746 1.02 7.72 -15.01
C LEU A 746 -0.25 6.97 -15.45
N GLU A 747 -0.27 5.63 -15.30
CA GLU A 747 -1.47 4.81 -15.57
C GLU A 747 -2.66 5.26 -14.70
N HIS A 748 -2.43 5.66 -13.45
CA HIS A 748 -3.48 6.12 -12.55
C HIS A 748 -3.99 7.52 -12.88
N LEU A 749 -3.12 8.46 -13.27
CA LEU A 749 -3.54 9.77 -13.77
C LEU A 749 -4.47 9.62 -14.97
N GLU A 750 -4.11 8.78 -15.95
CA GLU A 750 -4.97 8.49 -17.10
C GLU A 750 -6.28 7.81 -16.68
N HIS A 751 -6.20 6.82 -15.78
CA HIS A 751 -7.39 6.10 -15.32
C HIS A 751 -8.37 7.02 -14.59
N ALA A 752 -7.89 7.85 -13.66
CA ALA A 752 -8.70 8.81 -12.91
C ALA A 752 -9.35 9.84 -13.84
N ALA A 753 -8.62 10.31 -14.87
CA ALA A 753 -9.16 11.22 -15.87
C ALA A 753 -10.28 10.58 -16.69
N LEU A 754 -10.07 9.33 -17.17
CA LEU A 754 -11.06 8.58 -17.92
C LEU A 754 -12.33 8.31 -17.11
N GLN A 755 -12.20 8.03 -15.81
CA GLN A 755 -13.34 7.85 -14.90
C GLN A 755 -14.20 9.13 -14.79
N ARG A 756 -13.59 10.31 -14.95
CA ARG A 756 -14.27 11.61 -14.87
C ARG A 756 -14.85 12.10 -16.19
N GLY A 757 -14.53 11.44 -17.29
CA GLY A 757 -15.05 11.79 -18.60
C GLY A 757 -13.98 12.21 -19.60
N LEU A 758 -12.80 12.61 -19.13
CA LEU A 758 -11.73 13.21 -19.91
C LEU A 758 -11.06 12.16 -20.81
N SER A 759 -10.97 12.43 -22.12
CA SER A 759 -10.17 11.58 -23.02
C SER A 759 -8.67 11.81 -22.77
N ARG A 760 -7.80 10.93 -23.31
CA ARG A 760 -6.36 11.12 -23.23
C ARG A 760 -5.92 12.40 -23.93
N GLU A 761 -6.54 12.70 -25.07
CA GLU A 761 -6.29 13.93 -25.83
C GLU A 761 -6.74 15.16 -25.04
N THR A 762 -7.91 15.11 -24.39
CA THR A 762 -8.37 16.19 -23.52
C THR A 762 -7.44 16.37 -22.33
N LEU A 763 -7.08 15.30 -21.61
CA LEU A 763 -6.15 15.37 -20.48
C LEU A 763 -4.82 15.99 -20.91
N ALA A 764 -4.28 15.58 -22.06
CA ALA A 764 -3.03 16.08 -22.60
C ALA A 764 -3.06 17.58 -22.95
N GLN A 765 -4.23 18.22 -23.05
CA GLN A 765 -4.34 19.68 -23.21
C GLN A 765 -4.05 20.41 -21.90
N TYR A 766 -4.55 19.89 -20.78
CA TYR A 766 -4.41 20.48 -19.45
C TYR A 766 -3.13 20.05 -18.73
N LEU A 767 -2.67 18.80 -18.92
CA LEU A 767 -1.59 18.19 -18.14
C LEU A 767 -0.40 17.82 -19.03
N LEU A 768 0.79 18.26 -18.61
CA LEU A 768 2.07 17.78 -19.11
C LEU A 768 2.85 17.14 -17.96
N VAL A 769 3.05 15.83 -18.04
CA VAL A 769 3.98 15.10 -17.15
C VAL A 769 5.30 14.90 -17.89
N ALA A 770 6.40 15.38 -17.32
CA ALA A 770 7.69 15.41 -17.99
C ALA A 770 8.87 15.16 -17.05
N ARG A 771 10.01 14.82 -17.64
CA ARG A 771 11.33 14.75 -16.99
C ARG A 771 12.22 15.87 -17.52
N LEU A 772 13.27 16.21 -16.78
CA LEU A 772 14.29 17.14 -17.28
C LEU A 772 15.46 16.39 -17.94
N GLN A 773 15.92 16.90 -19.06
CA GLN A 773 17.07 16.40 -19.81
C GLN A 773 17.77 17.57 -20.50
N HIS A 774 19.09 17.57 -20.51
CA HIS A 774 19.84 18.61 -21.19
C HIS A 774 19.65 18.51 -22.70
N HIS A 775 19.28 19.64 -23.32
CA HIS A 775 18.76 19.70 -24.68
C HIS A 775 19.80 19.41 -25.77
N THR A 776 21.11 19.50 -25.49
CA THR A 776 22.18 19.26 -26.47
C THR A 776 22.78 17.86 -26.37
N ASP A 777 23.21 17.43 -25.19
CA ASP A 777 23.91 16.15 -24.98
C ASP A 777 22.99 15.02 -24.47
N GLY A 778 21.72 15.31 -24.19
CA GLY A 778 20.78 14.34 -23.65
C GLY A 778 21.09 13.88 -22.22
N GLY A 779 21.95 14.56 -21.47
CA GLY A 779 22.25 14.21 -20.09
C GLY A 779 21.03 14.37 -19.17
N LEU A 780 20.85 13.44 -18.22
CA LEU A 780 19.80 13.55 -17.21
C LEU A 780 20.00 14.83 -16.38
N ILE A 781 18.92 15.60 -16.22
CA ILE A 781 18.83 16.64 -15.20
C ILE A 781 17.94 16.07 -14.10
N LYS A 782 18.55 15.70 -12.98
CA LYS A 782 17.84 15.10 -11.85
C LYS A 782 17.03 16.17 -11.14
N VAL A 783 15.71 16.04 -11.20
CA VAL A 783 14.77 16.85 -10.42
C VAL A 783 14.86 16.38 -8.97
N HIS A 784 15.54 17.13 -8.11
CA HIS A 784 15.54 16.85 -6.67
C HIS A 784 14.64 17.83 -5.90
N SER A 785 14.29 18.95 -6.53
CA SER A 785 13.30 19.88 -6.02
C SER A 785 11.98 19.15 -5.72
N ASN A 786 11.46 19.38 -4.51
CA ASN A 786 10.07 19.09 -4.17
C ASN A 786 9.38 20.45 -3.94
N LEU A 787 8.67 20.91 -4.96
CA LEU A 787 8.14 22.26 -5.09
C LEU A 787 6.74 22.21 -5.71
N LEU A 788 5.78 22.87 -5.08
CA LEU A 788 4.44 23.10 -5.62
C LEU A 788 4.24 24.60 -5.77
N ILE A 789 3.97 25.09 -6.98
CA ILE A 789 3.57 26.47 -7.28
C ILE A 789 2.15 26.46 -7.83
N VAL A 790 1.31 27.35 -7.33
CA VAL A 790 -0.07 27.54 -7.77
C VAL A 790 -0.31 28.99 -8.17
N ASP A 791 -0.83 29.18 -9.38
CA ASP A 791 -1.24 30.46 -9.96
C ASP A 791 -0.18 31.58 -9.87
N ALA A 792 1.11 31.22 -9.92
CA ALA A 792 2.23 32.13 -9.70
C ALA A 792 2.17 32.92 -8.38
N THR A 793 1.30 32.52 -7.43
CA THR A 793 0.93 33.33 -6.26
C THR A 793 1.29 32.64 -4.97
N TYR A 794 1.07 31.32 -4.89
CA TYR A 794 1.34 30.52 -3.69
C TYR A 794 2.33 29.41 -4.02
N ALA A 795 3.21 29.11 -3.08
CA ALA A 795 4.15 28.02 -3.23
C ALA A 795 4.42 27.28 -1.91
N LEU A 796 4.72 25.99 -2.05
CA LEU A 796 5.24 25.12 -1.02
C LEU A 796 6.57 24.55 -1.50
N ARG A 797 7.64 24.81 -0.74
CA ARG A 797 8.94 24.17 -0.96
C ARG A 797 9.22 23.23 0.20
N SER A 798 9.40 21.93 -0.07
CA SER A 798 9.43 20.87 0.94
C SER A 798 10.55 19.87 0.76
N SER A 799 10.95 19.16 1.81
CA SER A 799 11.80 17.96 1.68
C SER A 799 11.03 16.69 1.33
N SER A 800 9.69 16.70 1.46
CA SER A 800 8.82 15.55 1.22
C SER A 800 8.82 15.08 -0.23
N ASN A 801 9.07 13.78 -0.41
CA ASN A 801 8.80 13.09 -1.67
C ASN A 801 7.30 12.83 -1.85
N LEU A 802 6.81 12.82 -3.10
CA LEU A 802 5.45 12.43 -3.47
C LEU A 802 5.30 10.90 -3.40
N ALA A 803 5.26 10.41 -2.16
CA ALA A 803 5.05 9.02 -1.76
C ALA A 803 4.56 8.99 -0.31
N ASP A 804 3.88 7.91 0.10
CA ASP A 804 3.38 7.73 1.46
C ASP A 804 4.47 7.68 2.54
N ARG A 805 5.73 7.44 2.12
CA ARG A 805 6.92 7.60 2.97
C ARG A 805 6.97 8.97 3.63
N SER A 806 6.58 10.00 2.88
CA SER A 806 6.61 11.40 3.30
C SER A 806 5.22 12.03 3.45
N LEU A 807 4.18 11.58 2.73
CA LEU A 807 2.88 12.28 2.65
C LEU A 807 1.66 11.47 3.13
N SER A 808 1.85 10.38 3.89
CA SER A 808 0.71 9.59 4.42
C SER A 808 0.24 10.04 5.81
N ALA A 809 -0.88 9.49 6.29
CA ALA A 809 -1.32 9.69 7.69
C ALA A 809 -0.33 9.11 8.73
N ARG A 810 0.54 8.21 8.30
CA ARG A 810 1.60 7.58 9.10
C ARG A 810 2.92 7.67 8.33
N PRO A 811 3.44 8.89 8.12
CA PRO A 811 4.67 9.05 7.38
C PRO A 811 5.79 8.35 8.14
N THR A 812 6.74 7.81 7.39
CA THR A 812 7.93 7.24 8.00
C THR A 812 8.97 8.33 8.14
N ASP A 813 9.15 9.20 7.16
CA ASP A 813 10.19 10.22 7.21
C ASP A 813 9.75 11.46 7.98
N THR A 814 10.68 12.03 8.73
CA THR A 814 10.54 13.38 9.27
C THR A 814 10.86 14.36 8.16
N GLU A 815 9.90 15.21 7.80
CA GLU A 815 10.01 16.15 6.69
C GLU A 815 9.70 17.57 7.15
N LEU A 816 10.14 18.57 6.38
CA LEU A 816 9.81 19.97 6.60
C LEU A 816 9.66 20.72 5.27
N GLY A 817 8.57 21.46 5.16
CA GLY A 817 8.31 22.41 4.10
C GLY A 817 7.97 23.81 4.61
N LEU A 818 8.03 24.77 3.70
CA LEU A 818 7.69 26.17 3.94
C LEU A 818 6.68 26.64 2.90
N LEU A 819 5.58 27.22 3.39
CA LEU A 819 4.58 27.92 2.60
C LEU A 819 4.96 29.40 2.42
N PHE A 820 4.92 29.89 1.20
CA PHE A 820 5.21 31.29 0.88
C PHE A 820 4.33 31.78 -0.27
N ALA A 821 4.15 33.10 -0.37
CA ALA A 821 3.21 33.70 -1.32
C ALA A 821 3.68 35.08 -1.80
N GLY A 822 2.96 35.64 -2.78
CA GLY A 822 3.18 36.97 -3.33
C GLY A 822 4.13 36.99 -4.53
N ASP A 823 4.55 38.19 -4.96
CA ASP A 823 5.30 38.41 -6.20
C ASP A 823 6.62 37.62 -6.31
N VAL A 824 7.19 37.22 -5.17
CA VAL A 824 8.38 36.36 -5.14
C VAL A 824 8.11 35.00 -5.80
N VAL A 825 6.89 34.48 -5.70
CA VAL A 825 6.49 33.21 -6.33
C VAL A 825 6.44 33.37 -7.84
N ALA A 826 5.87 34.46 -8.35
CA ALA A 826 5.79 34.72 -9.78
C ALA A 826 7.19 34.90 -10.41
N ARG A 827 8.11 35.56 -9.69
CA ARG A 827 9.52 35.66 -10.11
C ARG A 827 10.22 34.31 -10.11
N LEU A 828 10.10 33.53 -9.02
CA LEU A 828 10.65 32.17 -8.93
C LEU A 828 10.14 31.30 -10.09
N GLN A 829 8.83 31.30 -10.33
CA GLN A 829 8.24 30.51 -11.40
C GLN A 829 8.81 30.91 -12.77
N ARG A 830 8.88 32.22 -13.07
CA ARG A 830 9.50 32.70 -14.31
C ARG A 830 10.94 32.22 -14.44
N GLU A 831 11.76 32.40 -13.39
CA GLU A 831 13.18 32.03 -13.41
C GLU A 831 13.36 30.53 -13.71
N LEU A 832 12.62 29.66 -13.01
CA LEU A 832 12.65 28.21 -13.24
C LEU A 832 12.23 27.86 -14.67
N LEU A 833 11.12 28.42 -15.14
CA LEU A 833 10.62 28.15 -16.49
C LEU A 833 11.59 28.63 -17.58
N VAL A 834 12.28 29.75 -17.39
CA VAL A 834 13.35 30.22 -18.28
C VAL A 834 14.57 29.31 -18.21
N MET A 835 14.94 28.81 -17.04
CA MET A 835 16.01 27.80 -16.92
C MET A 835 15.69 26.55 -17.74
N TYR A 836 14.43 26.09 -17.70
CA TYR A 836 14.00 24.90 -18.44
C TYR A 836 13.81 25.17 -19.94
N VAL A 837 13.39 26.38 -20.30
CA VAL A 837 13.14 26.79 -21.68
C VAL A 837 13.84 28.14 -21.96
N PRO A 838 15.17 28.14 -22.16
CA PRO A 838 15.92 29.39 -22.35
C PRO A 838 15.44 30.23 -23.53
N ALA A 839 14.82 29.61 -24.54
CA ALA A 839 14.24 30.29 -25.69
C ALA A 839 13.09 31.24 -25.34
N LEU A 840 12.51 31.16 -24.14
CA LEU A 840 11.43 32.03 -23.67
C LEU A 840 11.93 33.14 -22.74
N ALA A 841 13.24 33.31 -22.54
CA ALA A 841 13.81 34.28 -21.60
C ALA A 841 13.28 35.72 -21.81
N ASP A 842 13.16 36.14 -23.07
CA ASP A 842 12.77 37.50 -23.45
C ASP A 842 11.24 37.70 -23.49
N THR A 843 10.47 36.62 -23.68
CA THR A 843 9.02 36.68 -23.94
C THR A 843 8.18 36.30 -22.73
N LEU A 844 8.66 35.38 -21.88
CA LEU A 844 7.90 34.86 -20.75
C LEU A 844 7.72 35.94 -19.69
N GLN A 845 6.47 36.27 -19.34
CA GLN A 845 6.17 37.21 -18.25
C GLN A 845 5.85 36.45 -16.96
N PRO A 846 6.18 37.01 -15.78
CA PRO A 846 5.77 36.41 -14.51
C PRO A 846 4.25 36.52 -14.36
N GLY A 847 3.58 35.42 -14.04
CA GLY A 847 2.13 35.41 -13.88
C GLY A 847 1.50 34.04 -14.16
N PRO A 848 0.17 33.93 -13.98
CA PRO A 848 -0.56 32.66 -14.05
C PRO A 848 -0.44 31.94 -15.40
N ASP A 849 -0.25 32.70 -16.50
CA ASP A 849 -0.19 32.19 -17.87
C ASP A 849 1.19 31.61 -18.26
N ALA A 850 2.21 31.75 -17.39
CA ALA A 850 3.57 31.32 -17.71
C ALA A 850 3.66 29.82 -18.02
N VAL A 851 2.92 28.99 -17.27
CA VAL A 851 2.84 27.54 -17.49
C VAL A 851 2.19 27.22 -18.84
N ALA A 852 1.13 27.94 -19.22
CA ALA A 852 0.44 27.75 -20.50
C ALA A 852 1.38 27.98 -21.68
N GLN A 853 2.16 29.07 -21.65
CA GLN A 853 3.13 29.42 -22.68
C GLN A 853 4.23 28.37 -22.81
N VAL A 854 4.74 27.86 -21.69
CA VAL A 854 5.74 26.79 -21.68
C VAL A 854 5.18 25.50 -22.27
N LEU A 855 3.97 25.09 -21.90
CA LEU A 855 3.33 23.90 -22.46
C LEU A 855 3.15 24.03 -23.97
N ALA A 856 2.71 25.19 -24.46
CA ALA A 856 2.57 25.46 -25.90
C ALA A 856 3.93 25.40 -26.63
N PHE A 857 4.99 25.95 -26.03
CA PHE A 857 6.33 25.89 -26.60
C PHE A 857 6.88 24.45 -26.64
N VAL A 858 6.79 23.70 -25.54
CA VAL A 858 7.30 22.33 -25.45
C VAL A 858 6.60 21.40 -26.45
N ARG A 859 5.29 21.62 -26.70
CA ARG A 859 4.53 20.87 -27.70
C ARG A 859 4.95 21.19 -29.14
N SER A 860 5.46 22.39 -29.42
CA SER A 860 5.82 22.85 -30.77
C SER A 860 7.31 22.74 -31.08
N SER A 861 8.17 22.67 -30.07
CA SER A 861 9.63 22.75 -30.21
C SER A 861 10.34 21.74 -29.33
N ARG A 862 11.42 21.15 -29.86
CA ARG A 862 12.34 20.29 -29.10
C ARG A 862 13.47 21.05 -28.41
N ARG A 863 13.52 22.37 -28.52
CA ARG A 863 14.57 23.22 -27.89
C ARG A 863 14.22 23.57 -26.44
N SER A 864 14.01 22.56 -25.60
CA SER A 864 13.76 22.73 -24.17
C SER A 864 14.44 21.63 -23.37
N CYS A 865 14.60 21.85 -22.07
CA CYS A 865 15.03 20.80 -21.14
C CYS A 865 13.86 19.92 -20.68
N ILE A 866 12.62 20.22 -21.06
CA ILE A 866 11.41 19.50 -20.64
C ILE A 866 11.09 18.42 -21.67
N PHE A 867 11.14 17.17 -21.26
CA PHE A 867 10.86 16.02 -22.11
C PHE A 867 9.63 15.27 -21.56
N PRO A 868 8.52 15.20 -22.33
CA PRO A 868 7.33 14.46 -21.92
C PRO A 868 7.67 13.01 -21.52
N MET A 869 7.04 12.53 -20.45
CA MET A 869 7.13 11.13 -20.07
C MET A 869 6.01 10.34 -20.75
N GLU A 870 6.40 9.28 -21.46
CA GLU A 870 5.46 8.39 -22.13
C GLU A 870 5.27 7.10 -21.33
N LEU A 871 4.04 6.60 -21.33
CA LEU A 871 3.75 5.27 -20.81
C LEU A 871 4.49 4.23 -21.64
N LYS A 872 5.23 3.35 -20.95
CA LYS A 872 5.81 2.17 -21.58
C LYS A 872 4.69 1.22 -22.02
N PRO A 873 4.89 0.41 -23.07
CA PRO A 873 3.92 -0.59 -23.53
C PRO A 873 3.89 -1.82 -22.59
N TRP A 874 3.86 -1.57 -21.28
CA TRP A 874 3.76 -2.58 -20.25
C TRP A 874 2.31 -2.91 -19.99
N SER A 875 2.04 -4.14 -19.56
CA SER A 875 0.69 -4.53 -19.17
C SER A 875 0.34 -3.89 -17.83
N PRO A 876 -0.74 -3.08 -17.73
CA PRO A 876 -1.15 -2.47 -16.46
C PRO A 876 -1.44 -3.49 -15.37
N ILE A 877 -1.85 -4.72 -15.76
CA ILE A 877 -2.08 -5.84 -14.85
C ILE A 877 -0.77 -6.26 -14.17
N TRP A 878 0.29 -6.41 -14.96
CA TRP A 878 1.61 -6.78 -14.44
C TRP A 878 2.27 -5.62 -13.69
N THR A 879 2.08 -4.39 -14.15
CA THR A 879 2.48 -3.17 -13.41
C THR A 879 1.84 -3.17 -12.02
N TRP A 880 0.52 -3.35 -11.94
CA TRP A 880 -0.23 -3.42 -10.69
C TRP A 880 0.27 -4.55 -9.78
N PHE A 881 0.47 -5.76 -10.33
CA PHE A 881 0.93 -6.91 -9.54
C PHE A 881 2.32 -6.67 -8.94
N LEU A 882 3.28 -6.26 -9.75
CA LEU A 882 4.65 -6.02 -9.30
C LEU A 882 4.69 -4.87 -8.29
N MET A 883 3.92 -3.79 -8.49
CA MET A 883 3.81 -2.71 -7.52
C MET A 883 3.28 -3.20 -6.18
N ASN A 884 2.23 -4.04 -6.18
CA ASN A 884 1.73 -4.64 -4.94
C ASN A 884 2.83 -5.46 -4.25
N VAL A 885 3.50 -6.35 -4.98
CA VAL A 885 4.60 -7.17 -4.43
C VAL A 885 5.66 -6.28 -3.80
N PHE A 886 6.12 -5.23 -4.48
CA PHE A 886 7.14 -4.34 -3.94
C PHE A 886 6.66 -3.56 -2.71
N VAL A 887 5.46 -2.99 -2.73
CA VAL A 887 4.93 -2.24 -1.57
C VAL A 887 4.69 -3.19 -0.37
N PHE A 888 4.30 -4.45 -0.60
CA PHE A 888 4.19 -5.47 0.47
C PHE A 888 5.54 -5.95 0.98
N ALA A 889 6.50 -6.22 0.09
CA ALA A 889 7.82 -6.71 0.47
C ALA A 889 8.73 -5.64 1.11
N SER A 890 8.43 -4.36 0.91
CA SER A 890 9.28 -3.25 1.36
C SER A 890 8.89 -2.66 2.72
N GLU A 891 7.76 -3.08 3.32
CA GLU A 891 7.28 -2.66 4.64
C GLU A 891 7.35 -1.14 4.89
N GLY A 892 8.40 -0.68 5.59
CA GLY A 892 8.65 0.73 5.93
C GLY A 892 9.37 1.54 4.86
N ALA A 893 9.90 0.92 3.80
CA ALA A 893 10.62 1.64 2.76
C ALA A 893 9.68 2.53 1.93
N THR A 894 8.44 2.07 1.71
CA THR A 894 7.42 2.73 0.88
C THR A 894 6.41 3.56 1.67
N GLY A 895 6.47 3.50 3.00
CA GLY A 895 5.66 4.34 3.90
C GLY A 895 4.21 3.93 4.08
N GLY A 896 3.50 4.62 4.99
CA GLY A 896 2.05 4.45 5.22
C GLY A 896 1.62 3.13 5.87
N ARG A 897 2.53 2.17 6.06
CA ARG A 897 2.19 0.82 6.55
C ARG A 897 2.57 0.50 7.98
N VAL A 898 3.75 0.92 8.40
CA VAL A 898 4.26 0.66 9.74
C VAL A 898 4.44 1.99 10.45
N ARG A 899 3.95 2.08 11.69
CA ARG A 899 4.20 3.27 12.52
C ARG A 899 5.64 3.21 13.01
N VAL A 900 6.42 4.22 12.67
CA VAL A 900 7.83 4.30 13.04
C VAL A 900 7.98 5.06 14.36
N THR A 901 8.79 4.54 15.28
CA THR A 901 9.13 5.24 16.53
C THR A 901 10.56 5.73 16.46
N TYR A 902 10.79 6.95 16.94
CA TYR A 902 12.11 7.57 16.96
C TYR A 902 12.64 7.66 18.38
N GLU A 903 13.96 7.58 18.51
CA GLU A 903 14.66 8.02 19.71
C GLU A 903 15.62 9.14 19.29
N THR A 904 15.41 10.34 19.83
CA THR A 904 16.26 11.49 19.56
C THR A 904 17.26 11.60 20.71
N THR A 905 18.54 11.48 20.38
CA THR A 905 19.62 11.63 21.35
C THR A 905 20.39 12.91 21.05
N ALA A 906 20.77 13.65 22.09
CA ALA A 906 21.60 14.84 21.98
C ALA A 906 22.88 14.71 22.82
N SER A 907 23.99 15.24 22.32
CA SER A 907 25.27 15.30 23.01
C SER A 907 26.07 16.52 22.59
N THR A 908 26.97 17.01 23.46
CA THR A 908 27.86 18.14 23.12
C THR A 908 29.25 17.63 22.78
N VAL A 909 29.83 18.08 21.66
CA VAL A 909 31.20 17.74 21.25
C VAL A 909 32.21 18.28 22.26
N GLY A 910 33.08 17.41 22.78
CA GLY A 910 34.19 17.80 23.67
C GLY A 910 33.93 17.69 25.17
N LYS A 911 32.74 17.29 25.64
CA LYS A 911 32.54 16.93 27.07
C LYS A 911 32.99 15.50 27.34
N THR A 912 34.10 15.33 28.07
CA THR A 912 34.46 14.06 28.71
C THR A 912 33.79 13.96 30.09
N ALA A 913 33.60 12.74 30.62
CA ALA A 913 32.98 12.50 31.93
C ALA A 913 33.67 13.23 33.11
N SER A 914 34.89 13.74 32.92
CA SER A 914 35.63 14.59 33.86
C SER A 914 34.98 15.96 34.09
N ASP A 915 34.38 16.56 33.07
CA ASP A 915 33.94 17.97 33.12
C ASP A 915 32.59 18.14 33.83
N ALA A 916 31.85 17.04 33.99
CA ALA A 916 30.64 17.01 34.81
C ALA A 916 30.94 17.19 36.31
N SER A 917 32.16 16.86 36.75
CA SER A 917 32.58 17.05 38.14
C SER A 917 32.98 18.50 38.46
N GLY A 918 33.44 19.27 37.46
CA GLY A 918 33.85 20.67 37.64
C GLY A 918 32.69 21.65 37.79
N ALA A 919 31.59 21.42 37.05
CA ALA A 919 30.41 22.29 37.09
C ALA A 919 29.58 22.16 38.39
N ALA A 920 29.72 21.06 39.13
CA ALA A 920 29.11 20.90 40.45
C ALA A 920 29.83 21.72 41.55
N SER A 921 31.10 22.13 41.33
CA SER A 921 31.85 22.93 42.31
C SER A 921 31.72 24.45 42.11
N ALA A 922 31.33 24.90 40.90
CA ALA A 922 31.18 26.33 40.60
C ALA A 922 29.78 26.90 40.94
N LEU A 923 28.86 26.07 41.46
CA LEU A 923 27.53 26.45 41.97
C LEU A 923 27.44 26.34 43.50
N ALA A 924 28.58 26.19 44.19
CA ALA A 924 28.69 26.14 45.65
C ALA A 924 29.77 27.09 46.19
N GLY A 925 29.96 28.24 45.55
CA GLY A 925 30.83 29.33 45.99
C GLY A 925 30.13 30.67 45.87
#